data_AF-A0AAD6Y583-F1
#
_entry.id   AF-A0AAD6Y583-F1
#
_cell.length_a   1.000
_cell.length_b   1.000
_cell.length_c   1.000
_cell.angle_alpha   90.00
_cell.angle_beta   90.00
_cell.angle_gamma   90.00
#
_symmetry.space_group_name_H-M   'P 1'
#
loop_
_entity.id
_entity.type
_entity.pdbx_description
1 polymer ?
#
loop_
_entity_poly.entity_id
_entity_poly.type
_entity_poly.pdbx_seq_one_letter_code
_entity_poly.pdbx_strand_id
1 'polypeptide(L)'
;MSTNDTNNPMLGMFSGMLNQFFREAIASGNLSAIMSGASASADTAGQTTASIPVPTLAVPPAIPYTSTRRSVALPPAATGHPQPSSIPSSLVATQPMLGISGLGLSLAGHSNSPRRSIRDLDTAQVSQTNSTRRAAAHAHLGPAGATLQLRQRRRGSAVRPPVLHPGPQTTLDKVSSLNPEGVREVRINHLVQAYQEVVGYKNFKAAQQQYLQDAGLLFQYSLPVDTRVHQILEMSADNMRTGPRRYTFVGIPTGPSTRLRHESLDLQVLVYVNLGKNRGDGASHLRRESVAADLTLKDLFSPDYKNTFAIAAHCIDNGRFILHSIVRYGGITFRETPADGWPRIHSCLTLRQNIQFNENIEMSFTDSDYSDTSHGIPESQSESDDDDEDMPEAPTLAAVTRPTNRPLPRRTQAPASSAGTSSASSLPAPSNRPLPRRTRAPVSSASISSAGALPAPSIPTVPISVAPQIVTQTPTTLAWPTSTFIPEPGPYGDLFDRPDVSAAVYQTAGDEGSLDFEAGSIDDLALLFVQAVRSASLNGDFSRMLRQHRRFRVLKPDGTISSFGSGVERETIVTALNLFLNNPARWGLPADEDRLSLAISMPLRLASTVSPGRLQELRVFGALIALSLISSKPAGVMSPALFQYALNRCNLDALTPSFVASWHPGLERAVRELQAIGPDGNLELFRELIISKLNVQVHNLFNFLTLVITSSHLAQPATLSYRDQNQHNMLVTQMVHTSILGPDLHGHPETEAFCSGLELSCANGFSFAKLARSYPGGTEFYLAHVWTSFISTFQSLKPHLLVTVPTSTKVVQHFGAASSSLNPEAIFHGFLQRTGIPCPVALLESAKAHFHPDVVGQLCDIYSPAFRPRMLCWASTGSPFLDPDAGQTESIQIDFVLPGDLNYCDDAAASTVHMQQGTISFRSCSQVTRIPMSKLVELHQIIYPTPDIATFDAAVDTWFLFQVLNVLLILVVLSRLSAAMGDPLS
;
A
#
# COMPACT_ATOMS: atom_id res chain seq x y z
N MET A 1 17.53 -20.15 -42.18
CA MET A 1 17.04 -20.77 -40.93
C MET A 1 17.64 -20.00 -39.75
N SER A 2 17.12 -18.91 -39.18
CA SER A 2 15.79 -18.25 -39.16
C SER A 2 14.63 -19.21 -38.99
N THR A 3 14.27 -19.50 -37.75
CA THR A 3 13.04 -19.03 -37.09
C THR A 3 13.05 -19.52 -35.64
N ASN A 4 12.77 -18.63 -34.70
CA ASN A 4 12.05 -18.97 -33.47
C ASN A 4 11.43 -17.68 -32.96
N ASP A 5 10.20 -17.46 -33.46
CA ASP A 5 9.23 -16.52 -32.94
C ASP A 5 8.82 -16.93 -31.54
N THR A 6 8.97 -16.02 -30.58
CA THR A 6 8.04 -15.91 -29.46
C THR A 6 7.72 -14.43 -29.27
N ASN A 7 6.90 -13.91 -30.20
CA ASN A 7 6.07 -12.74 -29.93
C ASN A 7 5.14 -13.08 -28.77
N ASN A 8 4.94 -12.14 -27.84
CA ASN A 8 3.88 -12.23 -26.85
C ASN A 8 2.60 -11.62 -27.48
N PRO A 9 1.67 -12.42 -28.05
CA PRO A 9 0.56 -11.91 -28.85
C PRO A 9 -0.44 -11.09 -28.03
N MET A 10 -0.47 -11.26 -26.70
CA MET A 10 -1.37 -10.50 -25.82
C MET A 10 -1.08 -8.98 -25.87
N LEU A 11 0.19 -8.56 -25.83
CA LEU A 11 0.54 -7.12 -25.84
C LEU A 11 0.20 -6.45 -27.18
N GLY A 12 0.43 -7.13 -28.30
CA GLY A 12 0.04 -6.67 -29.63
C GLY A 12 -1.48 -6.65 -29.82
N MET A 13 -2.19 -7.62 -29.26
CA MET A 13 -3.65 -7.72 -29.33
C MET A 13 -4.35 -6.68 -28.45
N PHE A 14 -3.82 -6.32 -27.28
CA PHE A 14 -4.38 -5.26 -26.41
C PHE A 14 -4.15 -3.85 -26.96
N SER A 15 -2.94 -3.54 -27.44
CA SER A 15 -2.68 -2.27 -28.12
C SER A 15 -3.45 -2.18 -29.45
N GLY A 16 -3.60 -3.31 -30.14
CA GLY A 16 -4.47 -3.49 -31.30
C GLY A 16 -5.94 -3.26 -30.97
N MET A 17 -6.47 -3.86 -29.90
CA MET A 17 -7.85 -3.71 -29.44
C MET A 17 -8.17 -2.27 -29.06
N LEU A 18 -7.31 -1.57 -28.31
CA LEU A 18 -7.55 -0.16 -27.99
C LEU A 18 -7.47 0.71 -29.25
N ASN A 19 -6.49 0.51 -30.13
CA ASN A 19 -6.40 1.25 -31.39
C ASN A 19 -7.57 0.94 -32.34
N GLN A 20 -8.05 -0.30 -32.36
CA GLN A 20 -9.20 -0.74 -33.13
C GLN A 20 -10.50 -0.19 -32.53
N PHE A 21 -10.64 -0.21 -31.21
CA PHE A 21 -11.76 0.39 -30.48
C PHE A 21 -11.79 1.92 -30.66
N PHE A 22 -10.63 2.60 -30.65
CA PHE A 22 -10.53 4.03 -31.00
C PHE A 22 -10.91 4.28 -32.45
N ARG A 23 -10.45 3.44 -33.39
CA ARG A 23 -10.83 3.54 -34.81
C ARG A 23 -12.31 3.29 -35.04
N GLU A 24 -12.90 2.31 -34.35
CA GLU A 24 -14.32 1.94 -34.46
C GLU A 24 -15.23 2.98 -33.77
N ALA A 25 -14.83 3.52 -32.61
CA ALA A 25 -15.53 4.61 -31.93
C ALA A 25 -15.49 5.92 -32.75
N ILE A 26 -14.36 6.22 -33.40
CA ILE A 26 -14.22 7.40 -34.27
C ILE A 26 -14.94 7.20 -35.62
N ALA A 27 -14.87 6.00 -36.20
CA ALA A 27 -15.47 5.71 -37.52
C ALA A 27 -16.99 5.49 -37.46
N SER A 28 -17.55 5.05 -36.34
CA SER A 28 -18.98 4.69 -36.27
C SER A 28 -19.92 5.90 -36.17
N GLY A 29 -19.47 7.07 -35.68
CA GLY A 29 -20.23 8.33 -35.72
C GLY A 29 -21.67 8.29 -35.17
N ASN A 30 -22.10 7.22 -34.52
CA ASN A 30 -23.49 6.93 -34.16
C ASN A 30 -23.53 5.96 -32.96
N LEU A 31 -23.52 6.52 -31.75
CA LEU A 31 -23.66 5.77 -30.49
C LEU A 31 -25.13 5.47 -30.12
N SER A 32 -26.10 5.80 -30.99
CA SER A 32 -27.54 5.70 -30.70
C SER A 32 -28.23 4.41 -31.19
N ALA A 33 -27.57 3.57 -32.00
CA ALA A 33 -28.23 2.46 -32.68
C ALA A 33 -28.13 1.07 -32.00
N ILE A 34 -27.45 0.96 -30.85
CA ILE A 34 -27.21 -0.35 -30.20
C ILE A 34 -28.25 -0.70 -29.10
N MET A 35 -29.20 0.19 -28.77
CA MET A 35 -30.12 -0.03 -27.63
C MET A 35 -31.61 -0.27 -27.94
N SER A 36 -32.00 -0.46 -29.21
CA SER A 36 -33.43 -0.62 -29.55
C SER A 36 -33.70 -1.96 -30.25
N GLY A 37 -33.96 -3.01 -29.47
CA GLY A 37 -34.29 -4.31 -30.03
C GLY A 37 -34.84 -5.33 -29.04
N ALA A 38 -35.95 -5.05 -28.35
CA ALA A 38 -36.84 -6.08 -27.80
C ALA A 38 -38.19 -5.50 -27.33
N SER A 39 -39.26 -5.65 -28.12
CA SER A 39 -40.62 -5.72 -27.58
C SER A 39 -41.54 -6.43 -28.57
N ALA A 40 -41.98 -7.65 -28.23
CA ALA A 40 -43.11 -8.30 -28.85
C ALA A 40 -44.12 -8.73 -27.79
N SER A 41 -45.33 -8.18 -27.92
CA SER A 41 -46.67 -8.75 -27.66
C SER A 41 -46.98 -9.46 -26.34
N ALA A 42 -47.91 -8.88 -25.57
CA ALA A 42 -49.08 -9.61 -25.05
C ALA A 42 -50.24 -8.63 -24.77
N ASP A 43 -51.39 -8.90 -25.39
CA ASP A 43 -52.70 -8.30 -25.10
C ASP A 43 -53.21 -8.71 -23.70
N THR A 44 -53.94 -7.83 -23.00
CA THR A 44 -55.35 -8.01 -22.57
C THR A 44 -55.85 -6.84 -21.69
N ALA A 45 -56.86 -6.14 -22.22
CA ALA A 45 -58.00 -5.44 -21.60
C ALA A 45 -57.86 -4.61 -20.28
N GLY A 46 -58.01 -3.28 -20.44
CA GLY A 46 -59.20 -2.54 -19.97
C GLY A 46 -59.21 -1.93 -18.56
N GLN A 47 -59.07 -0.60 -18.45
CA GLN A 47 -60.04 0.29 -17.78
C GLN A 47 -59.62 1.77 -17.82
N THR A 48 -60.62 2.60 -18.08
CA THR A 48 -60.67 4.07 -18.04
C THR A 48 -60.29 4.68 -16.69
N THR A 49 -59.57 5.81 -16.65
CA THR A 49 -60.10 7.14 -16.24
C THR A 49 -59.02 8.24 -16.11
N ALA A 50 -59.40 9.44 -16.54
CA ALA A 50 -59.06 10.79 -16.05
C ALA A 50 -57.62 11.35 -16.13
N SER A 51 -57.51 12.34 -17.01
CA SER A 51 -56.47 13.37 -17.17
C SER A 51 -56.49 14.46 -16.08
N ILE A 52 -55.33 14.89 -15.58
CA ILE A 52 -55.08 16.22 -14.97
C ILE A 52 -53.68 16.71 -15.42
N PRO A 53 -53.51 17.97 -15.85
CA PRO A 53 -52.27 18.46 -16.47
C PRO A 53 -51.24 18.97 -15.46
N VAL A 54 -49.95 18.71 -15.71
CA VAL A 54 -48.81 19.33 -15.01
C VAL A 54 -48.16 20.34 -15.95
N PRO A 55 -47.93 21.60 -15.53
CA PRO A 55 -47.38 22.64 -16.38
C PRO A 55 -45.85 22.58 -16.49
N THR A 56 -45.38 22.73 -17.73
CA THR A 56 -44.00 22.89 -18.15
C THR A 56 -43.45 24.25 -17.69
N LEU A 57 -42.29 24.27 -17.02
CA LEU A 57 -41.54 25.49 -16.72
C LEU A 57 -40.18 25.47 -17.44
N ALA A 58 -39.99 26.50 -18.25
CA ALA A 58 -38.87 26.69 -19.16
C ALA A 58 -37.57 27.03 -18.42
N VAL A 59 -36.48 26.48 -18.94
CA VAL A 59 -35.09 26.79 -18.57
C VAL A 59 -34.55 27.82 -19.57
N PRO A 60 -34.01 28.97 -19.11
CA PRO A 60 -33.12 29.80 -19.92
C PRO A 60 -31.72 29.97 -19.26
N PRO A 61 -30.73 30.50 -20.00
CA PRO A 61 -29.38 29.94 -20.10
C PRO A 61 -28.33 30.59 -19.18
N ALA A 62 -27.20 29.89 -19.03
CA ALA A 62 -26.03 30.28 -18.26
C ALA A 62 -24.87 30.70 -19.17
N ILE A 63 -24.20 31.84 -18.91
CA ILE A 63 -22.76 32.15 -19.17
C ILE A 63 -22.39 33.46 -18.39
N PRO A 64 -21.12 33.90 -18.14
CA PRO A 64 -19.83 33.27 -17.79
C PRO A 64 -19.28 33.72 -16.41
N TYR A 65 -18.26 33.03 -15.89
CA TYR A 65 -17.46 33.42 -14.73
C TYR A 65 -16.17 34.13 -15.16
N THR A 66 -15.95 35.38 -14.72
CA THR A 66 -14.69 36.13 -14.91
C THR A 66 -13.94 36.26 -13.57
N SER A 67 -12.70 35.77 -13.56
CA SER A 67 -11.75 35.86 -12.45
C SER A 67 -11.14 37.25 -12.35
N THR A 68 -11.19 37.89 -11.17
CA THR A 68 -10.39 39.08 -10.84
C THR A 68 -9.53 38.80 -9.60
N ARG A 69 -8.23 38.53 -9.80
CA ARG A 69 -7.21 38.66 -8.74
C ARG A 69 -6.51 40.01 -8.88
N ARG A 70 -6.46 40.74 -7.77
CA ARG A 70 -5.72 41.99 -7.56
C ARG A 70 -4.22 41.72 -7.54
N SER A 71 -3.49 42.53 -8.29
CA SER A 71 -2.03 42.64 -8.29
C SER A 71 -1.54 43.41 -7.05
N VAL A 72 -0.49 42.90 -6.41
CA VAL A 72 0.28 43.58 -5.37
C VAL A 72 1.38 44.42 -6.03
N ALA A 73 1.58 45.63 -5.53
CA ALA A 73 2.50 46.64 -6.05
C ALA A 73 3.98 46.31 -5.78
N LEU A 74 4.83 46.62 -6.77
CA LEU A 74 6.29 46.70 -6.67
C LEU A 74 6.73 48.18 -6.78
N PRO A 75 7.86 48.58 -6.16
CA PRO A 75 8.36 49.96 -6.13
C PRO A 75 9.10 50.36 -7.44
N PRO A 76 9.34 51.66 -7.68
CA PRO A 76 9.56 52.20 -9.02
C PRO A 76 11.02 52.22 -9.47
N ALA A 77 11.22 52.04 -10.78
CA ALA A 77 12.45 52.39 -11.50
C ALA A 77 12.09 53.24 -12.74
N ALA A 78 13.05 54.05 -13.17
CA ALA A 78 12.86 55.33 -13.83
C ALA A 78 12.53 55.31 -15.34
N THR A 79 11.71 56.30 -15.75
CA THR A 79 11.72 57.12 -16.98
C THR A 79 11.83 56.46 -18.38
N GLY A 80 10.82 56.72 -19.23
CA GLY A 80 10.98 56.74 -20.69
C GLY A 80 9.69 56.50 -21.51
N HIS A 81 8.93 57.57 -21.80
CA HIS A 81 7.84 57.63 -22.80
C HIS A 81 8.40 57.60 -24.26
N PRO A 82 7.63 57.28 -25.33
CA PRO A 82 6.32 57.87 -25.65
C PRO A 82 5.20 56.96 -26.27
N GLN A 83 4.01 57.58 -26.32
CA GLN A 83 2.64 57.25 -26.79
C GLN A 83 2.47 56.97 -28.33
N PRO A 84 1.24 56.80 -28.94
CA PRO A 84 -0.16 56.84 -28.42
C PRO A 84 -1.21 55.81 -28.97
N SER A 85 -2.45 55.98 -28.45
CA SER A 85 -3.82 55.78 -29.03
C SER A 85 -4.56 54.47 -28.68
N SER A 86 -5.86 54.41 -28.32
CA SER A 86 -6.90 55.39 -27.95
C SER A 86 -8.13 54.63 -27.35
N ILE A 87 -8.77 55.27 -26.36
CA ILE A 87 -10.05 55.10 -25.59
C ILE A 87 -11.32 54.94 -26.50
N PRO A 88 -12.58 54.58 -26.06
CA PRO A 88 -13.28 54.63 -24.73
C PRO A 88 -14.04 53.35 -24.29
N SER A 89 -14.41 53.05 -23.03
CA SER A 89 -14.98 53.76 -21.83
C SER A 89 -16.50 53.64 -21.68
N SER A 90 -16.95 53.15 -20.52
CA SER A 90 -18.04 53.64 -19.62
C SER A 90 -18.82 52.47 -18.95
N LEU A 91 -19.42 52.52 -17.74
CA LEU A 91 -19.44 53.34 -16.51
C LEU A 91 -20.36 52.54 -15.51
N VAL A 92 -19.90 52.22 -14.28
CA VAL A 92 -20.41 52.73 -12.96
C VAL A 92 -21.68 52.07 -12.36
N ALA A 93 -21.55 51.40 -11.19
CA ALA A 93 -22.13 51.70 -9.85
C ALA A 93 -23.20 50.64 -9.48
N THR A 94 -23.51 50.20 -8.24
CA THR A 94 -23.10 50.46 -6.84
C THR A 94 -23.67 49.29 -5.98
N GLN A 95 -23.13 49.13 -4.77
CA GLN A 95 -23.54 48.27 -3.62
C GLN A 95 -25.05 48.36 -3.22
N PRO A 96 -25.65 47.58 -2.25
CA PRO A 96 -25.04 46.95 -1.04
C PRO A 96 -25.62 45.61 -0.45
N MET A 97 -24.88 45.07 0.54
CA MET A 97 -25.29 44.46 1.85
C MET A 97 -26.15 43.16 2.01
N LEU A 98 -25.65 42.27 2.91
CA LEU A 98 -26.32 41.28 3.82
C LEU A 98 -26.95 40.00 3.19
N GLY A 99 -26.94 38.77 3.73
CA GLY A 99 -26.42 38.13 4.94
C GLY A 99 -27.01 36.68 5.12
N ILE A 100 -26.25 35.78 5.78
CA ILE A 100 -26.64 34.73 6.78
C ILE A 100 -27.49 33.46 6.40
N SER A 101 -26.89 32.27 6.68
CA SER A 101 -27.35 30.92 7.19
C SER A 101 -28.60 30.20 6.62
N GLY A 102 -28.83 28.87 6.67
CA GLY A 102 -28.22 27.65 7.27
C GLY A 102 -29.31 26.56 7.53
N LEU A 103 -28.91 25.30 7.84
CA LEU A 103 -29.69 24.09 8.29
C LEU A 103 -30.33 23.20 7.19
N GLY A 104 -30.32 21.85 7.22
CA GLY A 104 -29.96 20.82 8.21
C GLY A 104 -31.12 19.80 8.37
N LEU A 105 -30.89 18.48 8.27
CA LEU A 105 -31.87 17.45 8.67
C LEU A 105 -31.20 16.10 9.05
N SER A 106 -31.82 15.44 10.03
CA SER A 106 -31.33 14.37 10.91
C SER A 106 -32.20 13.11 10.76
N LEU A 107 -31.66 11.90 10.99
CA LEU A 107 -32.51 10.71 11.22
C LEU A 107 -31.86 9.66 12.15
N ALA A 108 -32.71 9.06 12.99
CA ALA A 108 -32.42 8.26 14.17
C ALA A 108 -32.31 6.74 13.91
N GLY A 109 -31.57 6.03 14.78
CA GLY A 109 -31.35 4.57 14.73
C GLY A 109 -32.44 3.72 15.40
N HIS A 110 -32.20 2.42 15.63
CA HIS A 110 -32.66 1.56 16.74
C HIS A 110 -31.90 0.21 16.68
N SER A 111 -31.53 -0.38 17.83
CA SER A 111 -30.78 -1.64 17.95
C SER A 111 -31.37 -2.54 19.05
N ASN A 112 -31.14 -3.87 18.96
CA ASN A 112 -31.27 -4.81 20.07
C ASN A 112 -30.32 -6.02 19.89
N SER A 113 -29.68 -6.45 20.98
CA SER A 113 -28.85 -7.67 21.15
C SER A 113 -29.16 -8.27 22.53
N PRO A 114 -28.81 -9.54 22.86
CA PRO A 114 -27.76 -9.69 23.90
C PRO A 114 -26.85 -10.96 23.90
N ARG A 115 -25.58 -10.70 24.28
CA ARG A 115 -24.65 -11.20 25.33
C ARG A 115 -24.43 -12.68 25.77
N ARG A 116 -23.19 -12.84 26.31
CA ARG A 116 -22.35 -13.98 26.74
C ARG A 116 -22.74 -14.69 28.07
N SER A 117 -22.14 -15.86 28.32
CA SER A 117 -21.85 -16.38 29.67
C SER A 117 -20.42 -16.95 29.75
N ILE A 118 -19.71 -16.55 30.81
CA ILE A 118 -18.52 -17.17 31.40
C ILE A 118 -19.01 -18.07 32.54
N ARG A 119 -18.32 -19.20 32.81
CA ARG A 119 -18.23 -19.79 34.15
C ARG A 119 -16.92 -20.54 34.35
N ASP A 120 -16.31 -20.24 35.49
CA ASP A 120 -15.29 -21.02 36.20
C ASP A 120 -15.86 -22.36 36.72
N LEU A 121 -15.01 -23.39 36.88
CA LEU A 121 -14.79 -24.11 38.15
C LEU A 121 -13.70 -25.20 38.07
N ASP A 122 -12.75 -25.12 39.01
CA ASP A 122 -12.08 -26.15 39.84
C ASP A 122 -11.76 -27.57 39.35
N THR A 123 -10.47 -27.97 39.49
CA THR A 123 -9.96 -29.11 40.32
C THR A 123 -8.42 -29.19 40.15
N ALA A 124 -7.59 -28.92 41.16
CA ALA A 124 -7.17 -29.76 42.30
C ALA A 124 -6.09 -30.83 41.99
N GLN A 125 -4.98 -30.70 42.74
CA GLN A 125 -4.01 -31.71 43.22
C GLN A 125 -2.62 -31.86 42.58
N VAL A 126 -1.66 -32.04 43.51
CA VAL A 126 -0.27 -32.58 43.42
C VAL A 126 0.78 -31.55 42.92
N SER A 127 1.84 -31.15 43.65
CA SER A 127 2.44 -31.63 44.89
C SER A 127 3.30 -30.55 45.57
N GLN A 128 3.47 -30.78 46.87
CA GLN A 128 4.39 -30.16 47.82
C GLN A 128 5.84 -30.05 47.30
N THR A 129 6.52 -28.96 47.63
CA THR A 129 7.76 -28.95 48.43
C THR A 129 8.30 -27.52 48.63
N ASN A 130 8.90 -27.30 49.80
CA ASN A 130 9.77 -26.18 50.20
C ASN A 130 9.10 -24.90 50.72
N SER A 131 8.60 -25.04 51.95
CA SER A 131 8.58 -23.99 52.96
C SER A 131 10.00 -23.62 53.44
N THR A 132 10.09 -22.43 54.02
CA THR A 132 11.19 -21.84 54.83
C THR A 132 12.26 -21.03 54.09
N ARG A 133 12.09 -19.70 54.10
CA ARG A 133 13.06 -18.79 54.75
C ARG A 133 12.58 -17.33 54.78
N ARG A 134 12.72 -16.75 55.97
CA ARG A 134 12.81 -15.32 56.32
C ARG A 134 11.52 -14.52 56.52
N ALA A 135 10.98 -14.70 57.72
CA ALA A 135 10.51 -13.58 58.53
C ALA A 135 11.72 -12.90 59.21
N ALA A 136 11.56 -11.58 59.44
CA ALA A 136 12.24 -10.69 60.40
C ALA A 136 12.88 -9.48 59.71
N ALA A 137 12.25 -8.30 59.87
CA ALA A 137 12.90 -7.17 60.53
C ALA A 137 12.00 -5.92 60.60
N HIS A 138 11.85 -5.44 61.84
CA HIS A 138 11.58 -4.06 62.30
C HIS A 138 10.19 -3.42 62.20
N ALA A 139 9.52 -3.46 63.35
CA ALA A 139 8.66 -2.40 63.89
C ALA A 139 9.51 -1.26 64.49
N HIS A 140 9.07 0.00 64.38
CA HIS A 140 8.59 0.85 65.49
C HIS A 140 8.44 2.36 65.14
N LEU A 141 7.45 2.99 65.80
CA LEU A 141 7.08 4.42 65.93
C LEU A 141 6.30 5.02 64.74
N GLY A 142 5.12 5.64 64.86
CA GLY A 142 4.28 6.15 65.95
C GLY A 142 3.17 7.04 65.32
N PRO A 143 2.09 7.41 66.03
CA PRO A 143 0.75 7.58 65.44
C PRO A 143 0.27 9.04 65.29
N ALA A 144 -0.65 9.30 64.35
CA ALA A 144 -1.61 10.41 64.40
C ALA A 144 -2.85 10.07 63.56
N GLY A 145 -4.02 10.19 64.17
CA GLY A 145 -5.27 9.59 63.69
C GLY A 145 -6.11 10.45 62.75
N ALA A 146 -7.10 9.80 62.14
CA ALA A 146 -8.44 10.32 61.85
C ALA A 146 -9.32 9.16 61.36
N THR A 147 -10.11 8.59 62.28
CA THR A 147 -11.18 7.63 61.96
C THR A 147 -12.33 8.34 61.25
N LEU A 148 -12.41 8.20 59.92
CA LEU A 148 -13.60 8.56 59.13
C LEU A 148 -14.53 7.35 59.02
N GLN A 149 -15.78 7.56 59.42
CA GLN A 149 -16.85 6.58 59.45
C GLN A 149 -17.19 6.06 58.04
N LEU A 150 -17.09 4.73 57.84
CA LEU A 150 -17.59 4.06 56.64
C LEU A 150 -19.12 4.09 56.62
N ARG A 151 -19.68 4.95 55.77
CA ARG A 151 -21.11 4.99 55.44
C ARG A 151 -21.44 3.81 54.53
N GLN A 152 -22.03 2.75 55.11
CA GLN A 152 -22.57 1.61 54.36
C GLN A 152 -23.65 2.09 53.36
N ARG A 153 -23.33 2.05 52.07
CA ARG A 153 -24.33 2.18 50.99
C ARG A 153 -25.03 0.84 50.78
N ARG A 154 -26.32 0.78 51.09
CA ARG A 154 -27.23 -0.32 50.73
C ARG A 154 -27.19 -0.52 49.21
N ARG A 155 -26.73 -1.69 48.74
CA ARG A 155 -26.93 -2.14 47.36
C ARG A 155 -28.39 -2.55 47.20
N GLY A 156 -29.08 -1.93 46.24
CA GLY A 156 -30.41 -2.36 45.83
C GLY A 156 -30.40 -3.75 45.19
N SER A 157 -31.53 -4.44 45.26
CA SER A 157 -31.76 -5.79 44.71
C SER A 157 -31.39 -5.87 43.23
N ALA A 158 -30.43 -6.74 42.89
CA ALA A 158 -30.06 -7.03 41.51
C ALA A 158 -31.23 -7.71 40.78
N VAL A 159 -31.72 -7.08 39.71
CA VAL A 159 -32.66 -7.70 38.77
C VAL A 159 -31.95 -8.87 38.10
N ARG A 160 -32.48 -10.09 38.22
CA ARG A 160 -31.93 -11.27 37.54
C ARG A 160 -32.09 -11.09 36.02
N PRO A 161 -31.02 -11.21 35.21
CA PRO A 161 -31.15 -11.17 33.77
C PRO A 161 -32.01 -12.36 33.27
N PRO A 162 -32.74 -12.20 32.15
CA PRO A 162 -33.57 -13.26 31.58
C PRO A 162 -32.71 -14.48 31.22
N VAL A 163 -33.17 -15.66 31.63
CA VAL A 163 -32.51 -16.94 31.32
C VAL A 163 -32.57 -17.14 29.81
N LEU A 164 -31.42 -17.13 29.14
CA LEU A 164 -31.32 -17.54 27.74
C LEU A 164 -31.71 -19.01 27.65
N HIS A 165 -32.80 -19.31 26.95
CA HIS A 165 -33.20 -20.69 26.68
C HIS A 165 -32.06 -21.40 25.92
N PRO A 166 -31.55 -22.56 26.39
CA PRO A 166 -30.56 -23.31 25.65
C PRO A 166 -31.15 -23.69 24.29
N GLY A 167 -30.46 -23.32 23.21
CA GLY A 167 -30.84 -23.73 21.86
C GLY A 167 -30.89 -25.26 21.74
N PRO A 168 -31.55 -25.80 20.69
CA PRO A 168 -31.69 -27.23 20.49
C PRO A 168 -30.33 -27.92 20.56
N GLN A 169 -30.18 -28.82 21.52
CA GLN A 169 -28.89 -29.50 21.75
C GLN A 169 -28.56 -30.39 20.53
N THR A 170 -27.36 -30.19 20.00
CA THR A 170 -26.69 -31.12 19.09
C THR A 170 -26.35 -32.39 19.85
N THR A 171 -26.84 -33.56 19.43
CA THR A 171 -26.41 -34.85 19.96
C THR A 171 -25.72 -35.61 18.84
N LEU A 172 -24.69 -36.38 19.20
CA LEU A 172 -23.99 -37.27 18.27
C LEU A 172 -24.97 -38.17 17.51
N ASP A 173 -26.10 -38.54 18.14
CA ASP A 173 -27.15 -39.39 17.56
C ASP A 173 -27.76 -38.80 16.29
N LYS A 174 -27.75 -37.46 16.12
CA LYS A 174 -28.34 -36.80 14.94
C LYS A 174 -27.49 -36.91 13.67
N VAL A 175 -26.20 -37.19 13.81
CA VAL A 175 -25.24 -37.25 12.69
C VAL A 175 -24.56 -38.60 12.56
N SER A 176 -24.87 -39.52 13.47
CA SER A 176 -24.30 -40.86 13.49
C SER A 176 -25.29 -41.93 13.08
N SER A 177 -24.84 -42.94 12.35
CA SER A 177 -25.57 -44.17 12.06
C SER A 177 -24.73 -45.39 12.43
N LEU A 178 -25.37 -46.52 12.74
CA LEU A 178 -24.68 -47.80 12.85
C LEU A 178 -24.40 -48.32 11.44
N ASN A 179 -23.16 -48.71 11.18
CA ASN A 179 -22.80 -49.42 9.95
C ASN A 179 -23.24 -50.91 10.04
N PRO A 180 -23.12 -51.71 8.97
CA PRO A 180 -23.52 -53.13 8.99
C PRO A 180 -22.81 -53.98 10.04
N GLU A 181 -21.65 -53.55 10.52
CA GLU A 181 -20.84 -54.22 11.55
C GLU A 181 -21.23 -53.79 12.97
N GLY A 182 -22.23 -52.90 13.12
CA GLY A 182 -22.65 -52.34 14.40
C GLY A 182 -21.71 -51.28 14.96
N VAL A 183 -20.72 -50.82 14.18
CA VAL A 183 -19.85 -49.70 14.57
C VAL A 183 -20.58 -48.39 14.30
N ARG A 184 -20.53 -47.50 15.27
CA ARG A 184 -21.15 -46.18 15.18
C ARG A 184 -20.27 -45.25 14.33
N GLU A 185 -20.79 -44.81 13.19
CA GLU A 185 -20.11 -43.91 12.26
C GLU A 185 -20.78 -42.53 12.22
N VAL A 186 -19.99 -41.48 12.06
CA VAL A 186 -20.44 -40.11 11.82
C VAL A 186 -20.32 -39.81 10.33
N ARG A 187 -21.39 -39.27 9.74
CA ARG A 187 -21.35 -38.77 8.37
C ARG A 187 -20.83 -37.34 8.37
N ILE A 188 -19.80 -37.05 7.60
CA ILE A 188 -19.08 -35.78 7.62
C ILE A 188 -19.09 -35.14 6.23
N ASN A 189 -19.30 -33.83 6.19
CA ASN A 189 -18.96 -32.95 5.08
C ASN A 189 -17.75 -32.11 5.51
N HIS A 190 -16.58 -32.39 4.97
CA HIS A 190 -15.35 -31.65 5.27
C HIS A 190 -15.10 -30.60 4.18
N LEU A 191 -15.19 -29.33 4.57
CA LEU A 191 -15.06 -28.18 3.68
C LEU A 191 -13.68 -27.56 3.87
N VAL A 192 -12.85 -27.61 2.83
CA VAL A 192 -11.51 -27.01 2.83
C VAL A 192 -11.56 -25.62 2.19
N GLN A 193 -11.03 -24.62 2.87
CA GLN A 193 -10.98 -23.24 2.38
C GLN A 193 -9.56 -22.84 2.01
N ALA A 194 -9.43 -22.07 0.93
CA ALA A 194 -8.13 -21.68 0.39
C ALA A 194 -7.65 -20.28 0.86
N TYR A 195 -8.46 -19.54 1.66
CA TYR A 195 -8.25 -18.12 1.98
C TYR A 195 -8.16 -17.80 3.49
N GLN A 196 -7.37 -16.77 3.86
CA GLN A 196 -6.95 -16.46 5.24
C GLN A 196 -8.02 -15.87 6.16
N GLU A 197 -8.95 -15.05 5.66
CA GLU A 197 -10.05 -14.50 6.44
C GLU A 197 -11.36 -15.16 6.03
N VAL A 198 -11.95 -15.94 6.94
CA VAL A 198 -13.07 -16.78 6.57
C VAL A 198 -14.34 -16.29 7.23
N VAL A 199 -15.27 -15.88 6.36
CA VAL A 199 -16.68 -15.75 6.71
C VAL A 199 -17.39 -17.08 6.44
N GLY A 200 -18.13 -17.57 7.43
CA GLY A 200 -19.11 -18.62 7.27
C GLY A 200 -20.34 -18.08 6.56
N TYR A 201 -20.54 -18.47 5.29
CA TYR A 201 -21.64 -18.00 4.46
C TYR A 201 -22.92 -18.78 4.77
N LYS A 202 -23.63 -18.37 5.83
CA LYS A 202 -24.89 -19.00 6.22
C LYS A 202 -25.95 -18.93 5.11
N ASN A 203 -26.04 -17.79 4.41
CA ASN A 203 -27.06 -17.53 3.40
C ASN A 203 -26.72 -18.13 2.03
N PHE A 204 -25.45 -18.47 1.78
CA PHE A 204 -24.98 -19.03 0.51
C PHE A 204 -24.45 -20.46 0.66
N LYS A 205 -24.91 -21.19 1.68
CA LYS A 205 -24.40 -22.52 2.03
C LYS A 205 -24.42 -23.50 0.85
N ALA A 206 -25.53 -23.55 0.11
CA ALA A 206 -25.66 -24.43 -1.05
C ALA A 206 -24.72 -24.03 -2.20
N ALA A 207 -24.65 -22.74 -2.54
CA ALA A 207 -23.76 -22.23 -3.58
C ALA A 207 -22.28 -22.44 -3.20
N GLN A 208 -21.92 -22.22 -1.93
CA GLN A 208 -20.57 -22.47 -1.43
C GLN A 208 -20.22 -23.95 -1.47
N GLN A 209 -21.13 -24.85 -1.05
CA GLN A 209 -20.90 -26.29 -1.13
C GLN A 209 -20.73 -26.75 -2.57
N GLN A 210 -21.58 -26.28 -3.49
CA GLN A 210 -21.48 -26.58 -4.91
C GLN A 210 -20.12 -26.10 -5.47
N TYR A 211 -19.74 -24.86 -5.19
CA TYR A 211 -18.43 -24.33 -5.60
C TYR A 211 -17.26 -25.17 -5.06
N LEU A 212 -17.29 -25.49 -3.76
CA LEU A 212 -16.26 -26.32 -3.14
C LEU A 212 -16.25 -27.74 -3.72
N GLN A 213 -17.41 -28.28 -4.08
CA GLN A 213 -17.52 -29.57 -4.74
C GLN A 213 -16.90 -29.53 -6.15
N ASP A 214 -17.24 -28.52 -6.95
CA ASP A 214 -16.70 -28.31 -8.30
C ASP A 214 -15.19 -28.06 -8.25
N ALA A 215 -14.72 -27.40 -7.17
CA ALA A 215 -13.32 -27.21 -6.86
C ALA A 215 -12.63 -28.47 -6.32
N GLY A 216 -13.34 -29.56 -5.98
CA GLY A 216 -12.71 -30.72 -5.33
C GLY A 216 -12.14 -30.40 -3.94
N LEU A 217 -12.77 -29.46 -3.23
CA LEU A 217 -12.46 -29.01 -1.87
C LEU A 217 -13.57 -29.38 -0.84
N LEU A 218 -14.61 -30.07 -1.29
CA LEU A 218 -15.65 -30.66 -0.44
C LEU A 218 -15.50 -32.18 -0.42
N PHE A 219 -15.24 -32.74 0.75
CA PHE A 219 -15.11 -34.19 0.94
C PHE A 219 -16.26 -34.73 1.80
N GLN A 220 -16.78 -35.89 1.42
CA GLN A 220 -17.85 -36.57 2.15
C GLN A 220 -17.32 -37.89 2.72
N TYR A 221 -17.39 -38.04 4.03
CA TYR A 221 -16.91 -39.25 4.73
C TYR A 221 -18.01 -39.89 5.59
N SER A 222 -17.88 -41.20 5.83
CA SER A 222 -18.56 -41.91 6.91
C SER A 222 -17.48 -42.61 7.73
N LEU A 223 -17.21 -42.11 8.93
CA LEU A 223 -16.03 -42.53 9.72
C LEU A 223 -16.46 -42.96 11.13
N PRO A 224 -15.81 -43.97 11.74
CA PRO A 224 -16.06 -44.33 13.13
C PRO A 224 -15.94 -43.13 14.06
N VAL A 225 -16.78 -43.06 15.11
CA VAL A 225 -16.79 -41.95 16.08
C VAL A 225 -15.43 -41.74 16.78
N ASP A 226 -14.59 -42.77 16.86
CA ASP A 226 -13.26 -42.72 17.50
C ASP A 226 -12.15 -42.27 16.53
N THR A 227 -12.49 -41.94 15.27
CA THR A 227 -11.52 -41.41 14.29
C THR A 227 -10.97 -40.07 14.77
N ARG A 228 -9.65 -39.89 14.67
CA ARG A 228 -8.98 -38.67 15.13
C ARG A 228 -9.12 -37.55 14.11
N VAL A 229 -9.29 -36.32 14.57
CA VAL A 229 -9.49 -35.15 13.68
C VAL A 229 -8.30 -34.95 12.74
N HIS A 230 -7.07 -35.18 13.21
CA HIS A 230 -5.88 -35.07 12.34
C HIS A 230 -5.89 -36.09 11.19
N GLN A 231 -6.41 -37.30 11.40
CA GLN A 231 -6.51 -38.31 10.34
C GLN A 231 -7.44 -37.83 9.23
N ILE A 232 -8.51 -37.12 9.59
CA ILE A 232 -9.46 -36.55 8.60
C ILE A 232 -8.77 -35.46 7.77
N LEU A 233 -7.94 -34.63 8.41
CA LEU A 233 -7.17 -33.60 7.72
C LEU A 233 -6.14 -34.21 6.77
N GLU A 234 -5.41 -35.24 7.20
CA GLU A 234 -4.45 -35.99 6.36
C GLU A 234 -5.15 -36.65 5.17
N MET A 235 -6.23 -37.40 5.43
CA MET A 235 -7.04 -38.02 4.37
C MET A 235 -7.55 -36.99 3.34
N SER A 236 -7.92 -35.80 3.80
CA SER A 236 -8.43 -34.75 2.90
C SER A 236 -7.32 -34.07 2.12
N ALA A 237 -6.17 -33.83 2.74
CA ALA A 237 -4.99 -33.35 2.05
C ALA A 237 -4.53 -34.36 0.98
N ASP A 238 -4.56 -35.66 1.29
CA ASP A 238 -4.23 -36.71 0.33
C ASP A 238 -5.25 -36.79 -0.80
N ASN A 239 -6.55 -36.72 -0.49
CA ASN A 239 -7.59 -36.64 -1.52
C ASN A 239 -7.48 -35.38 -2.40
N MET A 240 -7.02 -34.25 -1.85
CA MET A 240 -6.70 -33.06 -2.63
C MET A 240 -5.52 -33.34 -3.59
N ARG A 241 -4.46 -34.01 -3.13
CA ARG A 241 -3.29 -34.36 -3.95
C ARG A 241 -3.61 -35.36 -5.05
N THR A 242 -4.42 -36.37 -4.76
CA THR A 242 -4.74 -37.47 -5.69
C THR A 242 -5.99 -37.20 -6.52
N GLY A 243 -6.78 -36.19 -6.15
CA GLY A 243 -8.03 -35.83 -6.82
C GLY A 243 -7.83 -35.27 -8.23
N PRO A 244 -8.93 -35.00 -8.95
CA PRO A 244 -8.90 -34.55 -10.35
C PRO A 244 -8.04 -33.30 -10.60
N ARG A 245 -8.00 -32.38 -9.62
CA ARG A 245 -7.24 -31.14 -9.69
C ARG A 245 -5.81 -31.23 -9.17
N ARG A 246 -5.38 -32.38 -8.66
CA ARG A 246 -4.01 -32.67 -8.18
C ARG A 246 -3.36 -31.51 -7.42
N TYR A 247 -3.97 -31.14 -6.30
CA TYR A 247 -3.51 -30.00 -5.50
C TYR A 247 -2.10 -30.21 -4.96
N THR A 248 -1.28 -29.17 -5.01
CA THR A 248 0.04 -29.12 -4.40
C THR A 248 0.02 -28.07 -3.29
N PHE A 249 0.46 -28.48 -2.10
CA PHE A 249 0.59 -27.59 -0.94
C PHE A 249 1.96 -26.93 -0.99
N VAL A 250 2.01 -25.61 -0.88
CA VAL A 250 3.28 -24.88 -0.83
C VAL A 250 3.94 -25.18 0.50
N GLY A 251 4.97 -26.04 0.48
CA GLY A 251 5.68 -26.46 1.67
C GLY A 251 6.31 -25.26 2.38
N ILE A 252 5.91 -25.03 3.63
CA ILE A 252 6.67 -24.11 4.50
C ILE A 252 7.98 -24.82 4.82
N PRO A 253 9.15 -24.19 4.61
CA PRO A 253 10.43 -24.79 4.99
C PRO A 253 10.36 -25.25 6.43
N THR A 254 10.44 -26.57 6.65
CA THR A 254 10.39 -27.17 7.97
C THR A 254 11.67 -26.81 8.71
N GLY A 255 11.69 -25.62 9.31
CA GLY A 255 12.74 -25.26 10.25
C GLY A 255 12.77 -26.26 11.42
N PRO A 256 13.94 -26.53 12.01
CA PRO A 256 14.09 -27.45 13.13
C PRO A 256 13.44 -26.83 14.38
N SER A 257 12.15 -27.04 14.58
CA SER A 257 11.45 -26.62 15.79
C SER A 257 10.50 -27.70 16.29
N THR A 258 10.41 -27.75 17.61
CA THR A 258 9.72 -28.70 18.51
C THR A 258 8.19 -28.75 18.36
N ARG A 259 7.68 -28.60 17.14
CA ARG A 259 6.25 -28.49 16.87
C ARG A 259 5.56 -29.84 17.00
N LEU A 260 4.40 -29.84 17.66
CA LEU A 260 3.55 -31.02 17.81
C LEU A 260 3.11 -31.48 16.42
N ARG A 261 3.02 -32.79 16.16
CA ARG A 261 2.72 -33.36 14.83
C ARG A 261 1.50 -32.72 14.15
N HIS A 262 0.44 -32.40 14.90
CA HIS A 262 -0.77 -31.77 14.36
C HIS A 262 -0.55 -30.33 13.88
N GLU A 263 0.48 -29.64 14.37
CA GLU A 263 0.90 -28.34 13.87
C GLU A 263 1.71 -28.45 12.58
N SER A 264 2.04 -29.65 12.10
CA SER A 264 2.79 -29.86 10.85
C SER A 264 1.91 -30.14 9.63
N LEU A 265 0.61 -30.33 9.83
CA LEU A 265 -0.35 -30.68 8.77
C LEU A 265 -0.53 -29.55 7.74
N ASP A 266 -0.93 -29.91 6.52
CA ASP A 266 -1.23 -28.96 5.43
C ASP A 266 -2.55 -28.23 5.61
N LEU A 267 -3.46 -28.80 6.40
CA LEU A 267 -4.78 -28.24 6.72
C LEU A 267 -4.86 -27.92 8.21
N GLN A 268 -5.58 -26.86 8.55
CA GLN A 268 -5.89 -26.46 9.93
C GLN A 268 -7.39 -26.36 10.14
N VAL A 269 -7.89 -26.75 11.31
CA VAL A 269 -9.33 -26.69 11.61
C VAL A 269 -9.77 -25.25 11.86
N LEU A 270 -10.97 -24.93 11.39
CA LEU A 270 -11.65 -23.66 11.65
C LEU A 270 -12.83 -23.86 12.60
N VAL A 271 -13.05 -22.89 13.47
CA VAL A 271 -14.13 -22.87 14.46
C VAL A 271 -14.89 -21.57 14.40
N TYR A 272 -16.19 -21.61 14.69
CA TYR A 272 -17.01 -20.40 14.68
C TYR A 272 -16.68 -19.50 15.88
N VAL A 273 -16.48 -18.22 15.60
CA VAL A 273 -16.33 -17.19 16.62
C VAL A 273 -17.71 -16.85 17.20
N ASN A 274 -17.79 -16.56 18.51
CA ASN A 274 -19.03 -16.17 19.18
C ASN A 274 -20.21 -17.15 18.99
N LEU A 275 -19.94 -18.46 18.94
CA LEU A 275 -20.96 -19.51 18.72
C LEU A 275 -21.71 -19.37 17.38
N GLY A 276 -21.08 -18.77 16.37
CA GLY A 276 -21.71 -18.53 15.06
C GLY A 276 -22.74 -17.41 15.06
N LYS A 277 -22.84 -16.61 16.14
CA LYS A 277 -23.67 -15.42 16.15
C LYS A 277 -23.07 -14.37 15.21
N ASN A 278 -23.89 -13.89 14.26
CA ASN A 278 -23.52 -12.82 13.36
C ASN A 278 -23.01 -11.60 14.15
N ARG A 279 -21.93 -10.97 13.68
CA ARG A 279 -21.57 -9.64 14.14
C ARG A 279 -22.48 -8.62 13.44
N GLY A 280 -22.32 -7.33 13.74
CA GLY A 280 -23.15 -6.27 13.13
C GLY A 280 -23.09 -6.22 11.60
N ASP A 281 -22.18 -6.98 10.99
CA ASP A 281 -21.96 -7.18 9.56
C ASP A 281 -22.82 -8.31 8.93
N GLY A 282 -23.68 -8.97 9.72
CA GLY A 282 -24.54 -10.05 9.21
C GLY A 282 -23.81 -11.38 8.93
N ALA A 283 -22.50 -11.45 9.17
CA ALA A 283 -21.64 -12.58 8.83
C ALA A 283 -21.21 -13.37 10.07
N SER A 284 -21.17 -14.71 9.96
CA SER A 284 -20.61 -15.59 10.99
C SER A 284 -19.12 -15.75 10.72
N HIS A 285 -18.24 -15.37 11.65
CA HIS A 285 -16.79 -15.45 11.42
C HIS A 285 -16.21 -16.80 11.86
N LEU A 286 -15.25 -17.32 11.10
CA LEU A 286 -14.46 -18.51 11.42
C LEU A 286 -13.04 -18.09 11.83
N ARG A 287 -12.45 -18.79 12.81
CA ARG A 287 -11.05 -18.61 13.22
C ARG A 287 -10.32 -19.95 13.21
N ARG A 288 -9.00 -19.92 13.04
CA ARG A 288 -8.14 -21.10 13.18
C ARG A 288 -8.09 -21.55 14.63
N GLU A 289 -8.18 -22.86 14.85
CA GLU A 289 -8.07 -23.47 16.18
C GLU A 289 -7.02 -24.58 16.16
N SER A 290 -6.17 -24.62 17.19
CA SER A 290 -5.22 -25.71 17.40
C SER A 290 -5.96 -26.93 17.95
N VAL A 291 -5.85 -28.07 17.27
CA VAL A 291 -6.51 -29.31 17.67
C VAL A 291 -5.50 -30.26 18.30
N ALA A 292 -5.80 -30.76 19.51
CA ALA A 292 -4.97 -31.77 20.16
C ALA A 292 -4.82 -33.03 19.28
N ALA A 293 -3.66 -33.68 19.33
CA ALA A 293 -3.35 -34.80 18.44
C ALA A 293 -4.26 -36.01 18.69
N ASP A 294 -4.79 -36.17 19.89
CA ASP A 294 -5.68 -37.23 20.33
C ASP A 294 -7.17 -36.89 20.21
N LEU A 295 -7.54 -35.67 19.80
CA LEU A 295 -8.94 -35.26 19.67
C LEU A 295 -9.67 -36.11 18.63
N THR A 296 -10.71 -36.83 19.07
CA THR A 296 -11.56 -37.67 18.22
C THR A 296 -12.83 -36.97 17.76
N LEU A 297 -13.53 -37.52 16.77
CA LEU A 297 -14.84 -37.03 16.35
C LEU A 297 -15.84 -37.04 17.51
N LYS A 298 -15.83 -38.08 18.36
CA LYS A 298 -16.65 -38.16 19.56
C LYS A 298 -16.40 -36.98 20.51
N ASP A 299 -15.14 -36.59 20.68
CA ASP A 299 -14.76 -35.49 21.56
C ASP A 299 -15.27 -34.13 21.06
N LEU A 300 -15.41 -33.93 19.75
CA LEU A 300 -15.99 -32.69 19.19
C LEU A 300 -17.44 -32.44 19.64
N PHE A 301 -18.17 -33.49 20.02
CA PHE A 301 -19.53 -33.41 20.56
C PHE A 301 -19.59 -33.41 22.09
N SER A 302 -18.45 -33.50 22.78
CA SER A 302 -18.38 -33.46 24.24
C SER A 302 -18.80 -32.09 24.76
N PRO A 303 -19.28 -31.98 26.03
CA PRO A 303 -19.66 -30.70 26.61
C PRO A 303 -18.57 -29.62 26.53
N ASP A 304 -17.30 -30.02 26.56
CA ASP A 304 -16.14 -29.12 26.57
C ASP A 304 -15.87 -28.49 25.21
N TYR A 305 -16.14 -29.23 24.12
CA TYR A 305 -15.83 -28.80 22.75
C TYR A 305 -17.05 -28.46 21.89
N LYS A 306 -18.24 -28.89 22.30
CA LYS A 306 -19.49 -28.75 21.52
C LYS A 306 -19.80 -27.30 21.15
N ASN A 307 -19.53 -26.35 22.05
CA ASN A 307 -19.76 -24.92 21.80
C ASN A 307 -18.78 -24.32 20.79
N THR A 308 -17.67 -25.00 20.53
CA THR A 308 -16.62 -24.54 19.62
C THR A 308 -16.73 -25.22 18.26
N PHE A 309 -16.94 -26.54 18.23
CA PHE A 309 -16.87 -27.36 17.02
C PHE A 309 -18.23 -27.88 16.53
N ALA A 310 -19.21 -28.11 17.41
CA ALA A 310 -20.47 -28.81 17.10
C ALA A 310 -21.72 -27.94 17.34
N ILE A 311 -21.69 -26.71 16.84
CA ILE A 311 -22.82 -25.77 16.94
C ILE A 311 -23.92 -26.22 15.99
N ALA A 312 -25.03 -26.72 16.53
CA ALA A 312 -26.11 -27.36 15.76
C ALA A 312 -26.58 -26.58 14.53
N ALA A 313 -26.71 -25.26 14.66
CA ALA A 313 -27.24 -24.40 13.59
C ALA A 313 -26.30 -24.24 12.39
N HIS A 314 -25.01 -24.54 12.56
CA HIS A 314 -23.99 -24.27 11.54
C HIS A 314 -23.23 -25.53 11.13
N CYS A 315 -22.97 -26.42 12.09
CA CYS A 315 -22.15 -27.61 11.89
C CYS A 315 -22.96 -28.88 11.59
N ILE A 316 -24.28 -28.80 11.38
CA ILE A 316 -25.10 -29.93 10.93
C ILE A 316 -25.82 -29.55 9.64
N ASP A 317 -25.77 -30.45 8.67
CA ASP A 317 -26.47 -30.31 7.40
C ASP A 317 -26.93 -31.67 6.88
N ASN A 318 -28.24 -31.83 6.67
CA ASN A 318 -28.82 -33.07 6.15
C ASN A 318 -28.35 -34.34 6.89
N GLY A 319 -28.26 -34.27 8.23
CA GLY A 319 -27.79 -35.38 9.07
C GLY A 319 -26.29 -35.65 8.97
N ARG A 320 -25.50 -34.73 8.41
CA ARG A 320 -24.04 -34.79 8.34
C ARG A 320 -23.42 -33.68 9.19
N PHE A 321 -22.29 -34.00 9.82
CA PHE A 321 -21.47 -33.03 10.54
C PHE A 321 -20.60 -32.23 9.55
N ILE A 322 -20.63 -30.91 9.63
CA ILE A 322 -19.77 -30.03 8.82
C ILE A 322 -18.49 -29.74 9.59
N LEU A 323 -17.36 -30.17 9.05
CA LEU A 323 -16.03 -29.82 9.53
C LEU A 323 -15.44 -28.76 8.60
N HIS A 324 -15.03 -27.62 9.14
CA HIS A 324 -14.36 -26.58 8.36
C HIS A 324 -12.85 -26.68 8.57
N SER A 325 -12.09 -26.59 7.48
CA SER A 325 -10.63 -26.44 7.54
C SER A 325 -10.15 -25.42 6.53
N ILE A 326 -8.89 -25.01 6.70
CA ILE A 326 -8.20 -24.06 5.84
C ILE A 326 -6.83 -24.60 5.47
N VAL A 327 -6.40 -24.31 4.24
CA VAL A 327 -5.02 -24.52 3.80
C VAL A 327 -4.08 -23.69 4.68
N ARG A 328 -3.05 -24.34 5.22
CA ARG A 328 -2.02 -23.71 6.03
C ARG A 328 -1.14 -22.78 5.18
N TYR A 329 -0.53 -21.78 5.82
CA TYR A 329 0.28 -20.72 5.20
C TYR A 329 1.07 -21.17 3.96
N GLY A 330 0.99 -20.41 2.87
CA GLY A 330 1.69 -20.71 1.60
C GLY A 330 0.75 -20.78 0.38
N GLY A 331 -0.55 -20.99 0.62
CA GLY A 331 -1.53 -21.17 -0.46
C GLY A 331 -1.50 -22.59 -1.05
N ILE A 332 -2.40 -22.86 -2.00
CA ILE A 332 -2.40 -24.09 -2.79
C ILE A 332 -2.23 -23.74 -4.26
N THR A 333 -1.54 -24.60 -4.99
CA THR A 333 -1.61 -24.64 -6.45
C THR A 333 -2.38 -25.89 -6.87
N PHE A 334 -3.01 -25.84 -8.04
CA PHE A 334 -3.71 -27.01 -8.60
C PHE A 334 -3.44 -27.13 -10.08
N ARG A 335 -3.46 -28.37 -10.59
CA ARG A 335 -3.23 -28.67 -11.99
C ARG A 335 -4.58 -28.98 -12.65
N GLU A 336 -5.00 -28.11 -13.56
CA GLU A 336 -6.16 -28.37 -14.42
C GLU A 336 -5.64 -28.90 -15.75
N THR A 337 -6.22 -29.98 -16.27
CA THR A 337 -5.89 -30.48 -17.62
C THR A 337 -7.04 -30.09 -18.53
N PRO A 338 -7.00 -28.90 -19.16
CA PRO A 338 -8.01 -28.48 -20.12
C PRO A 338 -8.15 -29.47 -21.27
N ALA A 339 -9.23 -29.34 -22.04
CA ALA A 339 -9.52 -30.20 -23.20
C ALA A 339 -8.42 -30.16 -24.28
N ASP A 340 -7.55 -29.16 -24.25
CA ASP A 340 -6.35 -29.03 -25.10
C ASP A 340 -5.21 -29.98 -24.70
N GLY A 341 -5.35 -30.73 -23.60
CA GLY A 341 -4.42 -31.78 -23.16
C GLY A 341 -3.20 -31.30 -22.37
N TRP A 342 -2.99 -29.99 -22.22
CA TRP A 342 -1.81 -29.43 -21.56
C TRP A 342 -2.12 -29.03 -20.11
N PRO A 343 -1.48 -29.66 -19.10
CA PRO A 343 -1.76 -29.34 -17.70
C PRO A 343 -1.34 -27.91 -17.33
N ARG A 344 -2.28 -27.07 -16.88
CA ARG A 344 -2.04 -25.70 -16.39
C ARG A 344 -1.99 -25.69 -14.87
N ILE A 345 -1.01 -24.99 -14.30
CA ILE A 345 -0.88 -24.81 -12.85
C ILE A 345 -1.54 -23.48 -12.46
N HIS A 346 -2.49 -23.53 -11.53
CA HIS A 346 -3.25 -22.37 -11.07
C HIS A 346 -3.00 -22.10 -9.59
N SER A 347 -2.62 -20.88 -9.24
CA SER A 347 -2.54 -20.36 -7.86
C SER A 347 -3.70 -19.42 -7.49
N CYS A 348 -4.59 -19.14 -8.45
CA CYS A 348 -5.64 -18.13 -8.31
C CYS A 348 -6.89 -18.61 -7.55
N LEU A 349 -6.95 -19.86 -7.08
CA LEU A 349 -8.15 -20.42 -6.44
C LEU A 349 -8.57 -19.63 -5.20
N THR A 350 -7.59 -19.23 -4.39
CA THR A 350 -7.79 -18.39 -3.21
C THR A 350 -8.45 -17.05 -3.56
N LEU A 351 -8.02 -16.43 -4.67
CA LEU A 351 -8.57 -15.16 -5.15
C LEU A 351 -10.00 -15.35 -5.71
N ARG A 352 -10.22 -16.39 -6.51
CA ARG A 352 -11.54 -16.71 -7.10
C ARG A 352 -12.59 -17.01 -6.03
N GLN A 353 -12.21 -17.77 -4.99
CA GLN A 353 -13.10 -18.06 -3.87
C GLN A 353 -13.51 -16.78 -3.13
N ASN A 354 -12.62 -15.79 -3.03
CA ASN A 354 -12.94 -14.50 -2.41
C ASN A 354 -13.92 -13.67 -3.24
N ILE A 355 -13.62 -13.50 -4.53
CA ILE A 355 -14.44 -12.67 -5.43
C ILE A 355 -15.89 -13.18 -5.43
N GLN A 356 -16.07 -14.50 -5.59
CA GLN A 356 -17.38 -15.10 -5.74
C GLN A 356 -18.30 -14.98 -4.52
N PHE A 357 -17.74 -14.87 -3.30
CA PHE A 357 -18.54 -14.88 -2.07
C PHE A 357 -18.45 -13.59 -1.24
N ASN A 358 -17.47 -12.70 -1.46
CA ASN A 358 -17.41 -11.40 -0.77
C ASN A 358 -18.30 -10.32 -1.40
N GLU A 359 -18.57 -10.37 -2.71
CA GLU A 359 -19.38 -9.35 -3.41
C GLU A 359 -20.85 -9.31 -2.93
N ASN A 360 -21.33 -10.39 -2.30
CA ASN A 360 -22.73 -10.53 -1.89
C ASN A 360 -23.01 -10.24 -0.40
N ILE A 361 -22.01 -9.75 0.36
CA ILE A 361 -22.21 -9.24 1.73
C ILE A 361 -22.46 -7.73 1.63
N GLU A 362 -23.70 -7.35 1.29
CA GLU A 362 -24.26 -5.98 1.27
C GLU A 362 -23.27 -4.81 1.49
N MET A 363 -22.58 -4.39 0.44
CA MET A 363 -22.54 -2.97 0.10
C MET A 363 -23.50 -2.78 -1.06
N SER A 364 -24.67 -2.22 -0.79
CA SER A 364 -25.67 -1.91 -1.81
C SER A 364 -25.10 -0.92 -2.83
N PHE A 365 -24.62 -1.42 -3.96
CA PHE A 365 -24.60 -0.69 -5.22
C PHE A 365 -25.63 -1.34 -6.12
N THR A 366 -26.50 -0.50 -6.67
CA THR A 366 -27.68 -0.83 -7.46
C THR A 366 -27.32 -1.68 -8.68
N ASP A 367 -28.04 -2.79 -8.85
CA ASP A 367 -28.01 -3.68 -10.00
C ASP A 367 -28.27 -2.95 -11.33
N SER A 368 -27.38 -3.15 -12.30
CA SER A 368 -27.75 -3.28 -13.71
C SER A 368 -26.70 -4.10 -14.47
N ASP A 369 -27.19 -5.17 -15.08
CA ASP A 369 -26.68 -5.87 -16.26
C ASP A 369 -25.61 -6.96 -16.09
N TYR A 370 -26.10 -8.20 -15.90
CA TYR A 370 -25.46 -9.41 -16.44
C TYR A 370 -26.41 -10.05 -17.45
N SER A 371 -25.97 -10.19 -18.71
CA SER A 371 -26.55 -11.14 -19.65
C SER A 371 -25.52 -12.20 -20.07
N ASP A 372 -25.96 -13.41 -19.79
CA ASP A 372 -25.65 -14.74 -20.29
C ASP A 372 -24.94 -14.83 -21.65
N THR A 373 -23.87 -15.63 -21.73
CA THR A 373 -23.37 -16.18 -23.00
C THR A 373 -23.06 -17.67 -22.82
N SER A 374 -24.02 -18.49 -23.22
CA SER A 374 -23.84 -19.91 -23.53
C SER A 374 -23.93 -20.14 -25.05
N HIS A 375 -23.10 -21.06 -25.52
CA HIS A 375 -23.12 -21.79 -26.79
C HIS A 375 -22.76 -21.08 -28.11
N GLY A 376 -21.76 -21.66 -28.79
CA GLY A 376 -21.46 -21.46 -30.20
C GLY A 376 -20.33 -22.38 -30.67
N ILE A 377 -20.68 -23.64 -31.02
CA ILE A 377 -19.86 -24.54 -31.84
C ILE A 377 -19.79 -23.95 -33.26
N PRO A 378 -18.69 -24.14 -34.01
CA PRO A 378 -18.89 -24.70 -35.33
C PRO A 378 -17.94 -25.85 -35.68
N GLU A 379 -18.55 -26.73 -36.47
CA GLU A 379 -18.05 -27.96 -37.05
C GLU A 379 -16.89 -27.77 -38.03
N SER A 380 -16.16 -28.88 -38.13
CA SER A 380 -15.28 -29.32 -39.19
C SER A 380 -15.69 -28.96 -40.63
N GLN A 381 -14.72 -28.52 -41.44
CA GLN A 381 -14.61 -28.97 -42.83
C GLN A 381 -13.15 -29.25 -43.20
N SER A 382 -13.00 -30.44 -43.77
CA SER A 382 -11.82 -31.11 -44.31
C SER A 382 -11.72 -30.90 -45.82
N GLU A 383 -10.50 -30.76 -46.34
CA GLU A 383 -10.04 -30.99 -47.73
C GLU A 383 -8.49 -30.84 -47.63
N SER A 384 -7.65 -31.89 -47.69
CA SER A 384 -7.17 -32.68 -48.86
C SER A 384 -6.55 -31.75 -49.94
N ASP A 385 -5.34 -31.89 -50.46
CA ASP A 385 -4.56 -33.06 -50.88
C ASP A 385 -3.03 -32.71 -51.00
N ASP A 386 -2.21 -33.77 -50.86
CA ASP A 386 -1.02 -34.19 -51.63
C ASP A 386 0.05 -33.18 -52.11
N ASP A 387 1.32 -33.40 -51.71
CA ASP A 387 2.31 -34.10 -52.56
C ASP A 387 3.69 -34.19 -51.89
N ASP A 388 4.32 -35.35 -52.08
CA ASP A 388 5.66 -35.76 -51.69
C ASP A 388 6.77 -34.90 -52.34
N GLU A 389 7.93 -34.75 -51.68
CA GLU A 389 9.25 -35.02 -52.29
C GLU A 389 10.44 -34.84 -51.32
N ASP A 390 11.15 -35.95 -51.13
CA ASP A 390 12.61 -36.14 -51.11
C ASP A 390 13.55 -35.31 -50.20
N MET A 391 13.99 -36.02 -49.15
CA MET A 391 15.32 -35.93 -48.53
C MET A 391 16.45 -36.06 -49.58
N PRO A 392 17.56 -35.32 -49.41
CA PRO A 392 18.81 -36.06 -49.30
C PRO A 392 19.82 -35.53 -48.27
N GLU A 393 20.78 -36.41 -48.05
CA GLU A 393 21.84 -36.48 -47.06
C GLU A 393 22.86 -35.32 -47.04
N ALA A 394 23.55 -35.23 -45.91
CA ALA A 394 24.73 -34.40 -45.66
C ALA A 394 25.85 -34.65 -46.69
N PRO A 395 26.76 -33.67 -46.85
CA PRO A 395 28.13 -33.99 -46.46
C PRO A 395 28.91 -32.86 -45.76
N THR A 396 29.91 -33.35 -45.05
CA THR A 396 30.96 -32.71 -44.26
C THR A 396 31.99 -31.93 -45.10
N LEU A 397 32.68 -31.00 -44.40
CA LEU A 397 34.07 -30.50 -44.56
C LEU A 397 34.35 -29.10 -45.13
N ALA A 398 35.24 -28.44 -44.38
CA ALA A 398 36.33 -27.52 -44.79
C ALA A 398 36.18 -26.01 -44.48
N ALA A 399 36.78 -25.66 -43.33
CA ALA A 399 37.66 -24.53 -43.06
C ALA A 399 37.88 -23.46 -44.15
N VAL A 400 37.57 -22.20 -43.82
CA VAL A 400 38.27 -21.02 -44.35
C VAL A 400 38.36 -19.93 -43.27
N THR A 401 39.60 -19.66 -42.87
CA THR A 401 40.08 -18.50 -42.09
C THR A 401 39.80 -17.17 -42.77
N ARG A 402 39.34 -16.14 -42.04
CA ARG A 402 39.54 -14.71 -42.38
C ARG A 402 39.45 -13.79 -41.15
N PRO A 403 40.04 -12.57 -41.21
CA PRO A 403 40.84 -12.03 -40.13
C PRO A 403 40.20 -10.83 -39.40
N THR A 404 40.67 -10.63 -38.17
CA THR A 404 40.51 -9.45 -37.32
C THR A 404 41.19 -8.23 -37.92
N ASN A 405 40.47 -7.10 -38.02
CA ASN A 405 41.01 -5.75 -37.84
C ASN A 405 39.88 -4.71 -37.86
N ARG A 406 39.65 -4.01 -36.74
CA ARG A 406 39.12 -2.63 -36.77
C ARG A 406 39.63 -1.81 -35.57
N PRO A 407 40.02 -0.53 -35.78
CA PRO A 407 40.83 0.23 -34.83
C PRO A 407 40.03 1.24 -33.98
N LEU A 408 40.61 1.56 -32.82
CA LEU A 408 40.21 2.62 -31.87
C LEU A 408 40.49 4.04 -32.42
N PRO A 409 39.62 5.04 -32.17
CA PRO A 409 39.93 6.43 -32.49
C PRO A 409 40.64 7.16 -31.33
N ARG A 410 41.72 7.84 -31.73
CA ARG A 410 42.61 8.70 -30.94
C ARG A 410 42.02 10.10 -30.91
N ARG A 411 41.71 10.64 -29.72
CA ARG A 411 41.21 12.01 -29.54
C ARG A 411 42.36 13.00 -29.35
N THR A 412 42.19 14.13 -30.02
CA THR A 412 43.10 15.22 -30.32
C THR A 412 43.42 16.14 -29.14
N GLN A 413 44.63 16.71 -29.21
CA GLN A 413 45.19 17.77 -28.38
C GLN A 413 44.50 19.12 -28.62
N ALA A 414 44.53 19.99 -27.60
CA ALA A 414 44.32 21.43 -27.72
C ALA A 414 45.43 22.19 -26.96
N PRO A 415 45.73 23.45 -27.34
CA PRO A 415 47.07 24.03 -27.18
C PRO A 415 47.23 24.92 -25.93
N ALA A 416 48.51 25.17 -25.62
CA ALA A 416 48.98 26.06 -24.58
C ALA A 416 49.03 27.53 -25.04
N SER A 417 48.77 28.44 -24.10
CA SER A 417 49.32 29.80 -24.10
C SER A 417 49.51 30.31 -22.67
N SER A 418 50.74 30.77 -22.43
CA SER A 418 51.36 31.52 -21.32
C SER A 418 50.62 32.82 -20.93
N ALA A 419 50.82 33.55 -19.82
CA ALA A 419 51.90 33.73 -18.83
C ALA A 419 51.33 34.45 -17.58
N GLY A 420 52.09 34.52 -16.48
CA GLY A 420 52.00 35.66 -15.53
C GLY A 420 52.16 35.37 -14.02
N THR A 421 53.41 35.44 -13.54
CA THR A 421 53.84 36.08 -12.27
C THR A 421 53.35 35.63 -10.87
N SER A 422 54.20 34.82 -10.22
CA SER A 422 54.87 35.04 -8.91
C SER A 422 54.13 35.60 -7.69
N SER A 423 54.15 34.81 -6.59
CA SER A 423 54.44 35.26 -5.21
C SER A 423 54.77 34.05 -4.31
N ALA A 424 55.84 34.16 -3.53
CA ALA A 424 56.40 33.13 -2.66
C ALA A 424 55.70 33.06 -1.28
N SER A 425 55.73 31.89 -0.61
CA SER A 425 56.39 31.70 0.71
C SER A 425 55.98 30.38 1.40
N SER A 426 57.01 29.63 1.82
CA SER A 426 57.12 28.78 3.02
C SER A 426 56.07 27.70 3.34
N LEU A 427 56.48 26.43 3.18
CA LEU A 427 55.94 25.27 3.91
C LEU A 427 56.97 24.77 4.93
N PRO A 428 56.58 24.48 6.19
CA PRO A 428 57.40 23.67 7.09
C PRO A 428 57.02 22.18 6.99
N ALA A 429 58.05 21.34 7.10
CA ALA A 429 57.96 19.89 7.16
C ALA A 429 57.21 19.39 8.42
N PRO A 430 56.57 18.20 8.36
CA PRO A 430 56.32 17.42 9.56
C PRO A 430 57.20 16.17 9.65
N SER A 431 57.65 15.95 10.87
CA SER A 431 58.56 14.92 11.34
C SER A 431 57.96 13.50 11.28
N ASN A 432 58.79 12.56 10.85
CA ASN A 432 58.62 11.13 11.06
C ASN A 432 58.66 10.74 12.55
N ARG A 433 57.68 9.96 13.02
CA ARG A 433 57.87 8.93 14.05
C ARG A 433 56.85 7.79 13.90
N PRO A 434 57.19 6.55 14.30
CA PRO A 434 56.76 5.34 13.62
C PRO A 434 55.70 4.53 14.39
N LEU A 435 54.81 3.88 13.65
CA LEU A 435 53.87 2.88 14.15
C LEU A 435 54.47 1.45 14.11
N PRO A 436 54.10 0.55 15.04
CA PRO A 436 54.73 -0.75 15.19
C PRO A 436 54.28 -1.76 14.13
N ARG A 437 55.30 -2.39 13.55
CA ARG A 437 55.29 -3.48 12.58
C ARG A 437 54.70 -4.75 13.20
N ARG A 438 53.51 -5.17 12.76
CA ARG A 438 52.94 -6.50 13.05
C ARG A 438 53.09 -7.38 11.80
N THR A 439 53.89 -8.43 11.96
CA THR A 439 54.23 -9.45 10.96
C THR A 439 52.99 -10.24 10.53
N ARG A 440 52.76 -10.31 9.21
CA ARG A 440 51.73 -11.12 8.55
C ARG A 440 52.41 -12.39 8.02
N ALA A 441 51.99 -13.56 8.50
CA ALA A 441 52.40 -14.86 7.97
C ALA A 441 51.51 -15.28 6.78
N PRO A 442 52.01 -16.08 5.83
CA PRO A 442 51.31 -16.38 4.59
C PRO A 442 50.29 -17.52 4.78
N VAL A 443 49.10 -17.36 4.20
CA VAL A 443 48.09 -18.42 4.11
C VAL A 443 48.36 -19.23 2.85
N SER A 444 48.65 -20.52 3.04
CA SER A 444 48.72 -21.51 1.97
C SER A 444 47.34 -22.17 1.81
N SER A 445 46.95 -22.36 0.55
CA SER A 445 45.79 -23.12 0.12
C SER A 445 46.03 -24.62 0.26
N ALA A 446 45.13 -25.32 0.95
CA ALA A 446 44.97 -26.77 0.81
C ALA A 446 43.53 -27.19 1.14
N SER A 447 42.91 -27.83 0.16
CA SER A 447 41.73 -28.69 0.26
C SER A 447 42.11 -30.01 0.97
N ILE A 448 41.16 -30.61 1.72
CA ILE A 448 40.89 -32.06 1.82
C ILE A 448 39.79 -32.31 2.88
N SER A 449 38.87 -33.20 2.51
CA SER A 449 37.81 -33.83 3.30
C SER A 449 38.35 -34.74 4.42
N SER A 450 37.73 -34.75 5.60
CA SER A 450 37.42 -35.97 6.38
C SER A 450 36.78 -35.64 7.72
N ALA A 451 35.81 -36.47 8.11
CA ALA A 451 35.07 -36.44 9.36
C ALA A 451 35.96 -36.66 10.60
N GLY A 452 35.67 -35.90 11.67
CA GLY A 452 36.23 -36.09 13.00
C GLY A 452 35.56 -35.15 14.00
N ALA A 453 34.80 -35.70 14.94
CA ALA A 453 34.07 -34.97 15.98
C ALA A 453 35.03 -34.40 17.04
N LEU A 454 34.96 -33.09 17.30
CA LEU A 454 35.55 -32.38 18.44
C LEU A 454 34.71 -31.10 18.77
N PRO A 455 34.85 -30.52 19.98
CA PRO A 455 33.74 -30.08 20.83
C PRO A 455 33.22 -28.67 20.54
N ALA A 456 31.97 -28.43 20.95
CA ALA A 456 31.24 -27.17 20.77
C ALA A 456 32.00 -25.96 21.35
N PRO A 457 32.17 -24.86 20.57
CA PRO A 457 32.68 -23.62 21.11
C PRO A 457 31.57 -22.88 21.86
N SER A 458 31.84 -22.56 23.13
CA SER A 458 31.03 -21.69 23.97
C SER A 458 30.95 -20.28 23.37
N ILE A 459 29.77 -19.92 22.88
CA ILE A 459 29.43 -18.55 22.46
C ILE A 459 29.30 -17.69 23.72
N PRO A 460 30.03 -16.58 23.86
CA PRO A 460 29.84 -15.64 24.96
C PRO A 460 28.49 -14.95 24.80
N THR A 461 27.53 -15.32 25.64
CA THR A 461 26.26 -14.62 25.77
C THR A 461 26.52 -13.28 26.44
N VAL A 462 26.57 -12.19 25.68
CA VAL A 462 26.50 -10.84 26.24
C VAL A 462 25.02 -10.53 26.50
N PRO A 463 24.56 -10.40 27.76
CA PRO A 463 23.19 -9.99 28.01
C PRO A 463 23.06 -8.52 27.66
N ILE A 464 22.50 -8.22 26.49
CA ILE A 464 21.98 -6.88 26.16
C ILE A 464 20.68 -6.72 26.96
N SER A 465 20.80 -6.40 28.25
CA SER A 465 19.70 -5.89 29.07
C SER A 465 19.75 -4.37 29.03
N VAL A 466 19.38 -3.79 27.89
CA VAL A 466 19.05 -2.37 27.82
C VAL A 466 17.61 -2.25 28.31
N ALA A 467 17.44 -2.03 29.62
CA ALA A 467 16.17 -1.53 30.11
C ALA A 467 15.93 -0.18 29.42
N PRO A 468 14.79 0.05 28.76
CA PRO A 468 14.50 1.35 28.17
C PRO A 468 14.50 2.36 29.32
N GLN A 469 15.47 3.29 29.31
CA GLN A 469 15.36 4.49 30.13
C GLN A 469 14.19 5.27 29.56
N ILE A 470 13.02 5.10 30.16
CA ILE A 470 11.87 5.98 29.94
C ILE A 470 12.34 7.34 30.44
N VAL A 471 12.84 8.16 29.53
CA VAL A 471 13.08 9.58 29.78
C VAL A 471 11.69 10.19 29.87
N THR A 472 11.12 10.20 31.07
CA THR A 472 9.93 10.99 31.39
C THR A 472 10.36 12.46 31.41
N GLN A 473 10.61 13.03 30.23
CA GLN A 473 10.57 14.48 30.06
C GLN A 473 9.11 14.88 30.20
N THR A 474 8.68 15.17 31.42
CA THR A 474 7.49 16.02 31.58
C THR A 474 7.76 17.31 30.81
N PRO A 475 6.93 17.68 29.82
CA PRO A 475 7.17 18.87 29.00
C PRO A 475 7.37 20.08 29.91
N THR A 476 8.61 20.56 29.98
CA THR A 476 9.07 21.56 30.97
C THR A 476 8.54 22.96 30.65
N THR A 477 7.90 23.14 29.50
CA THR A 477 7.39 24.40 28.95
C THR A 477 5.89 24.24 28.70
N LEU A 478 5.09 24.80 29.61
CA LEU A 478 3.63 24.64 29.66
C LEU A 478 2.86 25.34 28.52
N ALA A 479 3.52 26.07 27.63
CA ALA A 479 2.92 26.72 26.48
C ALA A 479 3.54 26.22 25.18
N TRP A 480 2.70 25.86 24.22
CA TRP A 480 3.11 25.57 22.85
C TRP A 480 4.08 26.67 22.39
N PRO A 481 5.34 26.31 22.09
CA PRO A 481 6.42 27.29 22.13
C PRO A 481 6.22 28.38 21.10
N THR A 482 6.26 29.62 21.58
CA THR A 482 6.42 30.81 20.74
C THR A 482 7.88 31.05 20.38
N SER A 483 8.81 30.39 21.06
CA SER A 483 10.25 30.47 20.80
C SER A 483 10.64 29.64 19.57
N THR A 484 11.70 30.08 18.89
CA THR A 484 12.34 29.29 17.82
C THR A 484 12.89 28.00 18.40
N PHE A 485 12.40 26.86 17.92
CA PHE A 485 12.97 25.55 18.22
C PHE A 485 14.36 25.46 17.58
N ILE A 486 15.38 25.23 18.41
CA ILE A 486 16.74 25.00 17.95
C ILE A 486 17.01 23.50 18.11
N PRO A 487 17.10 22.72 17.03
CA PRO A 487 17.41 21.31 17.13
C PRO A 487 18.79 21.12 17.77
N GLU A 488 18.95 20.07 18.57
CA GLU A 488 20.28 19.68 19.04
C GLU A 488 21.18 19.46 17.82
N PRO A 489 22.32 20.19 17.71
CA PRO A 489 23.20 20.04 16.56
C PRO A 489 23.68 18.59 16.52
N GLY A 490 23.42 17.91 15.41
CA GLY A 490 23.93 16.56 15.22
C GLY A 490 25.36 16.58 14.66
N PRO A 491 26.05 15.42 14.70
CA PRO A 491 27.47 15.33 14.38
C PRO A 491 27.76 15.31 12.87
N TYR A 492 26.77 15.54 12.01
CA TYR A 492 26.87 15.30 10.56
C TYR A 492 26.75 16.56 9.70
N GLY A 493 26.95 17.75 10.26
CA GLY A 493 26.84 19.01 9.52
C GLY A 493 27.66 19.01 8.22
N ASP A 494 28.90 18.52 8.29
CA ASP A 494 29.84 18.45 7.16
C ASP A 494 29.38 17.55 6.00
N LEU A 495 28.39 16.67 6.21
CA LEU A 495 27.87 15.79 5.15
C LEU A 495 26.99 16.53 4.14
N PHE A 496 26.40 17.67 4.53
CA PHE A 496 25.46 18.43 3.71
C PHE A 496 26.11 19.46 2.78
N ASP A 497 27.44 19.59 2.83
CA ASP A 497 28.20 20.29 1.79
C ASP A 497 28.19 19.51 0.46
N ARG A 498 27.60 18.32 0.43
CA ARG A 498 27.51 17.43 -0.73
C ARG A 498 26.16 17.56 -1.42
N PRO A 499 26.11 17.44 -2.75
CA PRO A 499 24.88 17.61 -3.52
C PRO A 499 23.87 16.48 -3.32
N ASP A 500 24.27 15.31 -2.80
CA ASP A 500 23.41 14.12 -2.66
C ASP A 500 23.43 13.61 -1.22
N VAL A 501 22.33 13.85 -0.51
CA VAL A 501 22.14 13.44 0.90
C VAL A 501 22.12 11.91 1.02
N SER A 502 21.53 11.21 0.05
CA SER A 502 21.39 9.76 0.08
C SER A 502 22.77 9.09 -0.03
N ALA A 503 23.62 9.54 -0.96
CA ALA A 503 24.98 9.05 -1.10
C ALA A 503 25.82 9.32 0.15
N ALA A 504 25.65 10.49 0.78
CA ALA A 504 26.34 10.81 2.03
C ALA A 504 25.91 9.88 3.17
N VAL A 505 24.60 9.61 3.31
CA VAL A 505 24.05 8.65 4.28
C VAL A 505 24.68 7.28 4.07
N TYR A 506 24.68 6.74 2.85
CA TYR A 506 25.20 5.40 2.60
C TYR A 506 26.71 5.29 2.81
N GLN A 507 27.46 6.36 2.55
CA GLN A 507 28.90 6.37 2.83
C GLN A 507 29.20 6.42 4.34
N THR A 508 28.40 7.13 5.14
CA THR A 508 28.62 7.24 6.59
C THR A 508 28.08 6.04 7.36
N ALA A 509 26.96 5.48 6.94
CA ALA A 509 26.27 4.41 7.66
C ALA A 509 26.72 3.00 7.26
N GLY A 510 27.07 2.82 5.98
CA GLY A 510 27.29 1.50 5.39
C GLY A 510 28.63 0.88 5.74
N ASP A 511 28.61 -0.40 6.09
CA ASP A 511 29.80 -1.25 6.11
C ASP A 511 30.23 -1.63 4.69
N GLU A 512 31.50 -2.04 4.52
CA GLU A 512 31.97 -2.63 3.26
C GLU A 512 31.15 -3.89 2.90
N GLY A 513 30.71 -3.97 1.64
CA GLY A 513 30.02 -5.14 1.10
C GLY A 513 28.84 -4.81 0.18
N SER A 514 28.34 -5.81 -0.56
CA SER A 514 27.10 -5.68 -1.33
C SER A 514 25.90 -6.21 -0.57
N LEU A 515 24.72 -5.68 -0.89
CA LEU A 515 23.43 -6.24 -0.50
C LEU A 515 22.61 -6.45 -1.79
N ASP A 516 22.52 -7.69 -2.22
CA ASP A 516 21.86 -8.05 -3.47
C ASP A 516 20.48 -8.67 -3.17
N PHE A 517 19.44 -8.18 -3.86
CA PHE A 517 18.07 -8.67 -3.84
C PHE A 517 17.68 -9.08 -5.26
N GLU A 518 17.16 -10.31 -5.39
CA GLU A 518 16.74 -10.87 -6.67
C GLU A 518 15.39 -11.57 -6.48
N ALA A 519 14.41 -11.25 -7.33
CA ALA A 519 13.12 -11.92 -7.32
C ALA A 519 12.45 -11.87 -8.69
N GLY A 520 11.39 -12.65 -8.90
CA GLY A 520 10.63 -12.65 -10.16
C GLY A 520 9.83 -11.37 -10.42
N SER A 521 9.66 -10.53 -9.38
CA SER A 521 8.77 -9.37 -9.39
C SER A 521 9.21 -8.28 -8.41
N ILE A 522 8.72 -7.04 -8.62
CA ILE A 522 8.85 -5.92 -7.66
C ILE A 522 8.13 -6.24 -6.34
N ASP A 523 6.96 -6.87 -6.39
CA ASP A 523 6.22 -7.26 -5.17
C ASP A 523 7.02 -8.26 -4.32
N ASP A 524 7.65 -9.26 -4.95
CA ASP A 524 8.49 -10.24 -4.27
C ASP A 524 9.78 -9.59 -3.75
N LEU A 525 10.40 -8.69 -4.52
CA LEU A 525 11.53 -7.89 -4.06
C LEU A 525 11.14 -7.06 -2.82
N ALA A 526 9.95 -6.46 -2.81
CA ALA A 526 9.46 -5.69 -1.68
C ALA A 526 9.25 -6.58 -0.44
N LEU A 527 8.71 -7.78 -0.61
CA LEU A 527 8.57 -8.75 0.48
C LEU A 527 9.93 -9.21 1.03
N LEU A 528 10.91 -9.52 0.15
CA LEU A 528 12.28 -9.84 0.56
C LEU A 528 12.95 -8.68 1.28
N PHE A 529 12.75 -7.46 0.77
CA PHE A 529 13.26 -6.24 1.38
C PHE A 529 12.68 -6.01 2.77
N VAL A 530 11.36 -6.16 2.95
CA VAL A 530 10.69 -6.09 4.26
C VAL A 530 11.24 -7.15 5.22
N GLN A 531 11.51 -8.37 4.75
CA GLN A 531 12.12 -9.42 5.58
C GLN A 531 13.55 -9.04 6.02
N ALA A 532 14.33 -8.42 5.15
CA ALA A 532 15.66 -7.92 5.48
C ALA A 532 15.59 -6.78 6.51
N VAL A 533 14.67 -5.83 6.34
CA VAL A 533 14.41 -4.75 7.33
C VAL A 533 13.95 -5.32 8.67
N ARG A 534 13.07 -6.34 8.67
CA ARG A 534 12.64 -7.04 9.89
C ARG A 534 13.83 -7.69 10.60
N SER A 535 14.73 -8.32 9.85
CA SER A 535 15.94 -8.94 10.39
C SER A 535 16.89 -7.90 11.00
N ALA A 536 17.13 -6.78 10.29
CA ALA A 536 17.93 -5.66 10.81
C ALA A 536 17.34 -5.07 12.09
N SER A 537 16.01 -4.87 12.10
CA SER A 537 15.28 -4.37 13.27
C SER A 537 15.37 -5.31 14.48
N LEU A 538 15.29 -6.64 14.28
CA LEU A 538 15.47 -7.62 15.36
C LEU A 538 16.89 -7.57 15.94
N ASN A 539 17.88 -7.32 15.10
CA ASN A 539 19.28 -7.19 15.52
C ASN A 539 19.60 -5.81 16.14
N GLY A 540 18.70 -4.83 15.98
CA GLY A 540 18.95 -3.44 16.39
C GLY A 540 20.07 -2.77 15.61
N ASP A 541 20.37 -3.26 14.40
CA ASP A 541 21.47 -2.78 13.57
C ASP A 541 21.06 -2.74 12.09
N PHE A 542 21.03 -1.52 11.55
CA PHE A 542 20.69 -1.23 10.16
C PHE A 542 21.90 -1.03 9.24
N SER A 543 23.14 -1.23 9.71
CA SER A 543 24.37 -1.05 8.90
C SER A 543 24.32 -1.80 7.56
N ARG A 544 23.78 -3.03 7.55
CA ARG A 544 23.62 -3.82 6.32
C ARG A 544 22.61 -3.20 5.35
N MET A 545 21.51 -2.64 5.87
CA MET A 545 20.47 -2.01 5.06
C MET A 545 20.95 -0.70 4.43
N LEU A 546 21.90 0.01 5.05
CA LEU A 546 22.43 1.29 4.59
C LEU A 546 23.76 1.17 3.82
N ARG A 547 24.09 0.00 3.29
CA ARG A 547 25.27 -0.19 2.42
C ARG A 547 25.17 0.65 1.16
N GLN A 548 26.31 1.16 0.68
CA GLN A 548 26.41 1.91 -0.57
C GLN A 548 26.11 1.06 -1.81
N HIS A 549 26.47 -0.23 -1.78
CA HIS A 549 26.29 -1.12 -2.92
C HIS A 549 25.11 -2.06 -2.72
N ARG A 550 23.90 -1.54 -2.94
CA ARG A 550 22.68 -2.36 -3.00
C ARG A 550 22.33 -2.63 -4.44
N ARG A 551 21.90 -3.85 -4.75
CA ARG A 551 21.45 -4.22 -6.09
C ARG A 551 20.09 -4.87 -6.00
N PHE A 552 19.15 -4.35 -6.76
CA PHE A 552 17.81 -4.90 -6.90
C PHE A 552 17.65 -5.37 -8.34
N ARG A 553 17.26 -6.63 -8.51
CA ARG A 553 17.10 -7.27 -9.82
C ARG A 553 15.77 -8.00 -9.89
N VAL A 554 15.01 -7.71 -10.94
CA VAL A 554 13.85 -8.50 -11.33
C VAL A 554 14.33 -9.54 -12.34
N LEU A 555 14.09 -10.82 -12.05
CA LEU A 555 14.45 -11.94 -12.89
C LEU A 555 13.24 -12.41 -13.71
N LYS A 556 13.49 -12.83 -14.95
CA LYS A 556 12.53 -13.58 -15.76
C LYS A 556 12.49 -15.04 -15.29
N PRO A 557 11.48 -15.83 -15.70
CA PRO A 557 11.40 -17.25 -15.37
C PRO A 557 12.63 -18.07 -15.81
N ASP A 558 13.34 -17.65 -16.86
CA ASP A 558 14.59 -18.26 -17.35
C ASP A 558 15.84 -17.87 -16.53
N GLY A 559 15.68 -17.09 -15.46
CA GLY A 559 16.76 -16.59 -14.61
C GLY A 559 17.51 -15.38 -15.17
N THR A 560 17.17 -14.90 -16.37
CA THR A 560 17.78 -13.69 -16.94
C THR A 560 17.25 -12.43 -16.27
N ILE A 561 18.07 -11.38 -16.21
CA ILE A 561 17.67 -10.11 -15.59
C ILE A 561 16.67 -9.41 -16.52
N SER A 562 15.43 -9.24 -16.05
CA SER A 562 14.41 -8.45 -16.71
C SER A 562 14.55 -6.96 -16.46
N SER A 563 14.92 -6.57 -15.24
CA SER A 563 15.06 -5.17 -14.84
C SER A 563 16.05 -5.04 -13.68
N PHE A 564 16.83 -3.96 -13.64
CA PHE A 564 17.79 -3.68 -12.57
C PHE A 564 18.11 -2.18 -12.48
N GLY A 565 18.62 -1.73 -11.33
CA GLY A 565 19.12 -0.37 -11.14
C GLY A 565 18.38 0.41 -10.05
N SER A 566 18.68 1.71 -9.95
CA SER A 566 18.11 2.60 -8.91
C SER A 566 16.59 2.74 -9.04
N GLY A 567 16.03 2.68 -10.25
CA GLY A 567 14.57 2.66 -10.47
C GLY A 567 13.89 1.48 -9.78
N VAL A 568 14.45 0.27 -9.91
CA VAL A 568 13.93 -0.95 -9.28
C VAL A 568 14.01 -0.86 -7.75
N GLU A 569 15.11 -0.35 -7.22
CA GLU A 569 15.28 -0.10 -5.78
C GLU A 569 14.23 0.89 -5.25
N ARG A 570 14.08 2.02 -5.96
CA ARG A 570 13.12 3.08 -5.68
C ARG A 570 11.69 2.54 -5.64
N GLU A 571 11.31 1.73 -6.62
CA GLU A 571 10.00 1.06 -6.68
C GLU A 571 9.85 0.08 -5.52
N THR A 572 10.86 -0.76 -5.28
CA THR A 572 10.84 -1.76 -4.20
C THR A 572 10.61 -1.12 -2.82
N ILE A 573 11.29 0.00 -2.51
CA ILE A 573 11.12 0.72 -1.23
C ILE A 573 9.70 1.28 -1.10
N VAL A 574 9.17 1.90 -2.16
CA VAL A 574 7.82 2.47 -2.15
C VAL A 574 6.77 1.37 -2.03
N THR A 575 6.90 0.29 -2.80
CA THR A 575 6.01 -0.88 -2.72
C THR A 575 6.06 -1.51 -1.33
N ALA A 576 7.26 -1.67 -0.75
CA ALA A 576 7.41 -2.17 0.61
C ALA A 576 6.72 -1.29 1.65
N LEU A 577 6.80 0.04 1.53
CA LEU A 577 6.08 0.97 2.39
C LEU A 577 4.55 0.89 2.18
N ASN A 578 4.10 0.76 0.94
CA ASN A 578 2.68 0.64 0.60
C ASN A 578 2.04 -0.64 1.15
N LEU A 579 2.80 -1.72 1.37
CA LEU A 579 2.29 -2.90 2.10
C LEU A 579 1.75 -2.56 3.50
N PHE A 580 2.28 -1.50 4.13
CA PHE A 580 1.76 -0.95 5.39
C PHE A 580 0.67 0.09 5.12
N LEU A 581 0.91 1.05 4.24
CA LEU A 581 -0.03 2.16 4.01
C LEU A 581 -1.37 1.73 3.40
N ASN A 582 -1.42 0.61 2.67
CA ASN A 582 -2.65 0.04 2.12
C ASN A 582 -3.60 -0.53 3.18
N ASN A 583 -3.16 -0.63 4.45
CA ASN A 583 -4.03 -0.91 5.59
C ASN A 583 -3.97 0.26 6.58
N PRO A 584 -4.53 1.43 6.22
CA PRO A 584 -4.42 2.63 7.04
C PRO A 584 -5.02 2.36 8.42
N ALA A 585 -6.18 1.71 8.53
CA ALA A 585 -6.80 1.40 9.83
C ALA A 585 -5.88 0.70 10.84
N ARG A 586 -4.87 -0.05 10.38
CA ARG A 586 -3.89 -0.73 11.23
C ARG A 586 -2.68 0.12 11.60
N TRP A 587 -2.22 1.03 10.73
CA TRP A 587 -0.94 1.73 10.91
C TRP A 587 -1.06 3.25 10.95
N GLY A 588 -2.12 3.78 10.33
CA GLY A 588 -2.46 5.17 10.24
C GLY A 588 -3.78 5.52 10.94
N LEU A 589 -3.83 6.64 11.64
CA LEU A 589 -5.09 7.24 12.08
C LEU A 589 -5.33 8.50 11.25
N PRO A 590 -6.55 8.74 10.71
CA PRO A 590 -6.86 10.02 10.11
C PRO A 590 -6.55 11.16 11.08
N ALA A 591 -5.69 12.06 10.64
CA ALA A 591 -5.34 13.31 11.28
C ALA A 591 -5.98 14.47 10.49
N ASP A 592 -5.65 15.70 10.85
CA ASP A 592 -6.16 16.87 10.14
C ASP A 592 -5.69 16.92 8.68
N GLU A 593 -6.56 17.50 7.82
CA GLU A 593 -6.27 17.81 6.42
C GLU A 593 -5.84 16.60 5.57
N ASP A 594 -6.58 15.49 5.68
CA ASP A 594 -6.39 14.25 4.91
C ASP A 594 -5.03 13.57 5.10
N ARG A 595 -4.34 13.88 6.20
CA ARG A 595 -3.09 13.22 6.59
C ARG A 595 -3.34 12.08 7.55
N LEU A 596 -2.38 11.17 7.65
CA LEU A 596 -2.38 10.09 8.63
C LEU A 596 -1.35 10.34 9.72
N SER A 597 -1.74 10.07 10.96
CA SER A 597 -0.83 9.90 12.09
C SER A 597 -0.64 8.45 12.45
N LEU A 598 0.14 8.13 13.49
CA LEU A 598 0.40 6.74 13.88
C LEU A 598 -0.83 6.13 14.58
N ALA A 599 -1.33 5.00 14.08
CA ALA A 599 -2.38 4.25 14.75
C ALA A 599 -1.83 3.46 15.95
N ILE A 600 -2.38 3.74 17.14
CA ILE A 600 -2.08 3.02 18.37
C ILE A 600 -3.15 1.95 18.60
N SER A 601 -2.73 0.71 18.87
CA SER A 601 -3.63 -0.44 18.99
C SER A 601 -4.34 -0.53 20.35
N MET A 602 -3.71 0.00 21.41
CA MET A 602 -4.20 -0.02 22.78
C MET A 602 -3.94 1.33 23.45
N PRO A 603 -4.84 1.85 24.31
CA PRO A 603 -4.56 3.07 25.05
C PRO A 603 -3.35 2.89 25.98
N LEU A 604 -2.70 3.98 26.38
CA LEU A 604 -1.48 3.94 27.21
C LEU A 604 -1.65 3.11 28.50
N ARG A 605 -2.85 3.11 29.10
CA ARG A 605 -3.16 2.32 30.30
C ARG A 605 -3.10 0.80 30.08
N LEU A 606 -3.25 0.35 28.84
CA LEU A 606 -3.18 -1.04 28.41
C LEU A 606 -1.93 -1.32 27.56
N ALA A 607 -1.00 -0.36 27.47
CA ALA A 607 0.23 -0.46 26.69
C ALA A 607 1.06 -1.70 27.00
N SER A 608 1.05 -2.17 28.25
CA SER A 608 1.74 -3.40 28.67
C SER A 608 1.19 -4.68 28.04
N THR A 609 -0.01 -4.63 27.45
CA THR A 609 -0.65 -5.76 26.75
C THR A 609 -0.37 -5.78 25.25
N VAL A 610 0.30 -4.76 24.71
CA VAL A 610 0.66 -4.70 23.30
C VAL A 610 1.60 -5.87 22.97
N SER A 611 1.22 -6.65 21.96
CA SER A 611 2.01 -7.82 21.58
C SER A 611 3.41 -7.44 21.08
N PRO A 612 4.46 -8.25 21.37
CA PRO A 612 5.80 -8.02 20.84
C PRO A 612 5.85 -7.97 19.30
N GLY A 613 5.01 -8.77 18.63
CA GLY A 613 4.89 -8.75 17.17
C GLY A 613 4.41 -7.39 16.64
N ARG A 614 3.46 -6.73 17.31
CA ARG A 614 3.02 -5.38 16.94
C ARG A 614 4.14 -4.35 17.06
N LEU A 615 4.89 -4.38 18.16
CA LEU A 615 6.04 -3.50 18.36
C LEU A 615 7.11 -3.73 17.28
N GLN A 616 7.37 -4.99 16.92
CA GLN A 616 8.33 -5.32 15.88
C GLN A 616 7.91 -4.78 14.50
N GLU A 617 6.65 -4.96 14.11
CA GLU A 617 6.17 -4.44 12.84
C GLU A 617 6.13 -2.91 12.80
N LEU A 618 5.91 -2.22 13.93
CA LEU A 618 6.02 -0.76 14.01
C LEU A 618 7.47 -0.27 13.84
N ARG A 619 8.46 -1.00 14.37
CA ARG A 619 9.87 -0.72 14.07
C ARG A 619 10.17 -0.88 12.58
N VAL A 620 9.67 -1.95 11.96
CA VAL A 620 9.82 -2.16 10.52
C VAL A 620 9.17 -1.03 9.73
N PHE A 621 7.97 -0.62 10.11
CA PHE A 621 7.26 0.50 9.48
C PHE A 621 8.03 1.82 9.60
N GLY A 622 8.51 2.16 10.81
CA GLY A 622 9.36 3.34 11.02
C GLY A 622 10.65 3.29 10.20
N ALA A 623 11.29 2.12 10.11
CA ALA A 623 12.50 1.94 9.31
C ALA A 623 12.25 2.12 7.80
N LEU A 624 11.15 1.59 7.26
CA LEU A 624 10.76 1.78 5.86
C LEU A 624 10.49 3.25 5.53
N ILE A 625 9.84 3.97 6.46
CA ILE A 625 9.65 5.43 6.32
C ILE A 625 11.01 6.14 6.27
N ALA A 626 11.92 5.84 7.20
CA ALA A 626 13.25 6.46 7.19
C ALA A 626 14.03 6.15 5.90
N LEU A 627 13.98 4.92 5.40
CA LEU A 627 14.60 4.53 4.13
C LEU A 627 13.98 5.28 2.93
N SER A 628 12.67 5.51 2.95
CA SER A 628 11.98 6.36 1.98
C SER A 628 12.48 7.81 2.06
N LEU A 629 12.54 8.39 3.26
CA LEU A 629 13.00 9.76 3.48
C LEU A 629 14.47 9.96 3.06
N ILE A 630 15.36 8.99 3.35
CA ILE A 630 16.76 9.00 2.91
C ILE A 630 16.84 9.00 1.38
N SER A 631 15.91 8.32 0.71
CA SER A 631 15.81 8.31 -0.75
C SER A 631 15.08 9.54 -1.30
N SER A 632 14.96 10.59 -0.49
CA SER A 632 14.24 11.85 -0.78
C SER A 632 12.78 11.65 -1.23
N LYS A 633 12.13 10.59 -0.74
CA LYS A 633 10.74 10.25 -1.04
C LYS A 633 9.83 10.45 0.18
N PRO A 634 8.75 11.24 0.06
CA PRO A 634 7.82 11.46 1.15
C PRO A 634 7.02 10.18 1.40
N ALA A 635 6.70 9.92 2.67
CA ALA A 635 5.97 8.74 3.10
C ALA A 635 4.45 8.85 2.85
N GLY A 636 4.07 9.16 1.61
CA GLY A 636 2.69 9.25 1.15
C GLY A 636 1.82 10.18 1.99
N VAL A 637 0.72 9.64 2.51
CA VAL A 637 -0.31 10.34 3.31
C VAL A 637 0.10 10.60 4.76
N MET A 638 1.23 10.05 5.23
CA MET A 638 1.67 10.26 6.61
C MET A 638 2.04 11.72 6.86
N SER A 639 1.69 12.23 8.04
CA SER A 639 1.89 13.63 8.42
C SER A 639 3.38 13.96 8.61
N PRO A 640 3.92 15.00 7.94
CA PRO A 640 5.28 15.50 8.18
C PRO A 640 5.53 15.88 9.64
N ALA A 641 4.49 16.30 10.34
CA ALA A 641 4.55 16.64 11.75
C ALA A 641 4.79 15.41 12.65
N LEU A 642 4.32 14.21 12.26
CA LEU A 642 4.71 12.98 12.95
C LEU A 642 6.23 12.75 12.84
N PHE A 643 6.82 13.00 11.67
CA PHE A 643 8.26 12.83 11.46
C PHE A 643 9.07 13.91 12.16
N GLN A 644 8.62 15.16 12.13
CA GLN A 644 9.23 16.25 12.88
C GLN A 644 9.28 15.92 14.38
N TYR A 645 8.20 15.38 14.93
CA TYR A 645 8.15 14.92 16.31
C TYR A 645 9.10 13.73 16.56
N ALA A 646 9.02 12.67 15.75
CA ALA A 646 9.80 11.46 15.94
C ALA A 646 11.32 11.68 15.75
N LEU A 647 11.73 12.43 14.72
CA LEU A 647 13.13 12.76 14.45
C LEU A 647 13.74 13.67 15.53
N ASN A 648 12.93 14.38 16.31
CA ASN A 648 13.36 15.17 17.46
C ASN A 648 13.11 14.48 18.80
N ARG A 649 13.21 13.14 18.82
CA ARG A 649 13.09 12.31 20.04
C ARG A 649 11.77 12.55 20.79
N CYS A 650 10.67 12.65 20.04
CA CYS A 650 9.36 12.88 20.61
C CYS A 650 9.25 14.20 21.39
N ASN A 651 10.04 15.21 21.01
CA ASN A 651 9.92 16.56 21.57
C ASN A 651 8.79 17.33 20.86
N LEU A 652 7.75 17.69 21.61
CA LEU A 652 6.64 18.49 21.10
C LEU A 652 7.06 19.89 20.67
N ASP A 653 8.12 20.44 21.27
CA ASP A 653 8.59 21.79 20.93
C ASP A 653 9.12 21.87 19.49
N ALA A 654 9.45 20.72 18.88
CA ALA A 654 9.83 20.65 17.47
C ALA A 654 8.68 21.00 16.51
N LEU A 655 7.43 20.94 16.97
CA LEU A 655 6.25 21.33 16.21
C LEU A 655 6.01 22.83 16.34
N THR A 656 6.91 23.63 15.77
CA THR A 656 6.83 25.10 15.82
C THR A 656 5.57 25.62 15.15
N PRO A 657 5.07 26.81 15.53
CA PRO A 657 3.94 27.44 14.85
C PRO A 657 4.16 27.62 13.34
N SER A 658 5.38 27.97 12.90
CA SER A 658 5.70 28.08 11.46
C SER A 658 5.60 26.73 10.74
N PHE A 659 6.09 25.67 11.38
CA PHE A 659 6.02 24.32 10.84
C PHE A 659 4.56 23.86 10.72
N VAL A 660 3.77 24.00 11.79
CA VAL A 660 2.36 23.62 11.78
C VAL A 660 1.57 24.48 10.79
N ALA A 661 1.85 25.78 10.64
CA ALA A 661 1.22 26.62 9.63
C ALA A 661 1.49 26.13 8.20
N SER A 662 2.67 25.55 7.95
CA SER A 662 3.06 25.07 6.62
C SER A 662 2.37 23.75 6.24
N TRP A 663 2.13 22.88 7.23
CA TRP A 663 1.64 21.51 6.99
C TRP A 663 0.19 21.25 7.41
N HIS A 664 -0.32 22.06 8.34
CA HIS A 664 -1.66 22.00 8.94
C HIS A 664 -2.19 23.44 9.21
N PRO A 665 -2.29 24.31 8.19
CA PRO A 665 -2.72 25.70 8.33
C PRO A 665 -4.07 25.88 9.04
N GLY A 666 -5.00 24.94 8.87
CA GLY A 666 -6.29 24.95 9.58
C GLY A 666 -6.13 24.76 11.08
N LEU A 667 -5.31 23.79 11.49
CA LEU A 667 -4.98 23.55 12.89
C LEU A 667 -4.25 24.76 13.49
N GLU A 668 -3.26 25.30 12.78
CA GLU A 668 -2.50 26.45 13.26
C GLU A 668 -3.37 27.68 13.52
N ARG A 669 -4.27 27.99 12.58
CA ARG A 669 -5.24 29.07 12.74
C ARG A 669 -6.10 28.85 13.97
N ALA A 670 -6.62 27.63 14.13
CA ALA A 670 -7.48 27.29 15.25
C ALA A 670 -6.73 27.37 16.60
N VAL A 671 -5.46 26.99 16.63
CA VAL A 671 -4.59 27.14 17.80
C VAL A 671 -4.37 28.62 18.13
N ARG A 672 -4.07 29.47 17.13
CA ARG A 672 -3.90 30.91 17.35
C ARG A 672 -5.18 31.57 17.85
N GLU A 673 -6.32 31.20 17.28
CA GLU A 673 -7.62 31.70 17.73
C GLU A 673 -7.88 31.26 19.18
N LEU A 674 -7.63 30.00 19.53
CA LEU A 674 -7.76 29.50 20.89
C LEU A 674 -6.85 30.26 21.86
N GLN A 675 -5.59 30.49 21.49
CA GLN A 675 -4.64 31.28 22.28
C GLN A 675 -5.10 32.73 22.48
N ALA A 676 -5.69 33.35 21.44
CA ALA A 676 -6.16 34.73 21.49
C ALA A 676 -7.36 34.93 22.44
N ILE A 677 -8.20 33.90 22.60
CA ILE A 677 -9.31 33.91 23.56
C ILE A 677 -8.79 33.94 25.02
N GLY A 678 -7.60 33.40 25.28
CA GLY A 678 -6.98 33.40 26.61
C GLY A 678 -7.69 32.49 27.62
N PRO A 679 -7.29 32.51 28.91
CA PRO A 679 -7.87 31.66 29.95
C PRO A 679 -9.33 32.00 30.28
N ASP A 680 -9.71 33.28 30.25
CA ASP A 680 -11.06 33.73 30.63
C ASP A 680 -12.08 33.69 29.49
N GLY A 681 -11.62 33.50 28.25
CA GLY A 681 -12.51 33.59 27.11
C GLY A 681 -13.36 32.33 26.88
N ASN A 682 -14.44 32.50 26.12
CA ASN A 682 -15.47 31.47 25.95
C ASN A 682 -15.02 30.36 24.97
N LEU A 683 -14.90 29.12 25.46
CA LEU A 683 -14.53 27.95 24.64
C LEU A 683 -15.68 27.39 23.80
N GLU A 684 -16.92 27.84 23.97
CA GLU A 684 -18.05 27.34 23.19
C GLU A 684 -17.88 27.58 21.68
N LEU A 685 -17.14 28.64 21.30
CA LEU A 685 -16.81 28.91 19.90
C LEU A 685 -15.92 27.81 19.27
N PHE A 686 -15.17 27.08 20.10
CA PHE A 686 -14.33 25.97 19.67
C PHE A 686 -14.93 24.61 20.04
N ARG A 687 -16.18 24.54 20.51
CA ARG A 687 -16.75 23.28 21.01
C ARG A 687 -16.65 22.15 19.98
N GLU A 688 -17.04 22.39 18.73
CA GLU A 688 -16.96 21.38 17.68
C GLU A 688 -15.51 20.99 17.33
N LEU A 689 -14.57 21.93 17.43
CA LEU A 689 -13.15 21.64 17.24
C LEU A 689 -12.59 20.83 18.43
N ILE A 690 -12.81 21.27 19.65
CA ILE A 690 -12.43 20.59 20.89
C ILE A 690 -13.02 19.19 20.91
N ILE A 691 -14.30 19.03 20.57
CA ILE A 691 -14.94 17.73 20.45
C ILE A 691 -14.29 16.95 19.30
N SER A 692 -14.25 17.44 18.07
CA SER A 692 -13.70 16.66 16.96
C SER A 692 -12.23 16.25 17.15
N LYS A 693 -11.40 17.08 17.80
CA LYS A 693 -9.95 16.84 17.97
C LYS A 693 -9.57 16.15 19.27
N LEU A 694 -10.27 16.41 20.38
CA LEU A 694 -9.99 15.77 21.68
C LEU A 694 -10.91 14.55 21.94
N ASN A 695 -12.04 14.44 21.24
CA ASN A 695 -12.99 13.32 21.36
C ASN A 695 -12.71 12.18 20.35
N VAL A 696 -11.60 12.24 19.58
CA VAL A 696 -11.09 11.11 18.77
C VAL A 696 -10.83 9.86 19.64
N GLN A 697 -10.74 10.00 20.96
CA GLN A 697 -10.73 8.87 21.90
C GLN A 697 -12.01 8.03 21.92
N VAL A 698 -13.15 8.50 21.40
CA VAL A 698 -14.44 7.82 21.66
C VAL A 698 -14.83 6.82 20.57
N HIS A 699 -14.43 7.02 19.31
CA HIS A 699 -14.94 6.17 18.22
C HIS A 699 -14.24 4.82 18.09
N ASN A 700 -12.97 4.70 18.50
CA ASN A 700 -12.23 3.44 18.53
C ASN A 700 -12.34 2.68 19.87
N LEU A 701 -13.01 3.28 20.87
CA LEU A 701 -13.31 2.69 22.18
C LEU A 701 -14.82 2.49 22.33
N PHE A 702 -15.40 1.71 21.41
CA PHE A 702 -16.82 1.40 21.43
C PHE A 702 -17.23 0.75 22.77
N ASN A 703 -17.94 1.54 23.60
CA ASN A 703 -18.77 1.21 24.77
C ASN A 703 -18.23 1.34 26.20
N PHE A 704 -16.93 1.46 26.49
CA PHE A 704 -16.52 1.56 27.92
C PHE A 704 -16.13 2.97 28.36
N LEU A 705 -15.54 3.78 27.48
CA LEU A 705 -15.08 5.12 27.86
C LEU A 705 -16.12 6.23 27.62
N THR A 706 -17.04 6.07 26.66
CA THR A 706 -18.16 7.01 26.47
C THR A 706 -18.97 7.12 27.75
N LEU A 707 -19.21 6.01 28.46
CA LEU A 707 -19.92 6.01 29.74
C LEU A 707 -19.12 6.71 30.85
N VAL A 708 -17.79 6.71 30.81
CA VAL A 708 -16.99 7.41 31.81
C VAL A 708 -16.91 8.89 31.48
N ILE A 709 -16.60 9.29 30.24
CA ILE A 709 -16.45 10.72 29.87
C ILE A 709 -17.81 11.45 29.83
N THR A 710 -18.91 10.80 29.43
CA THR A 710 -20.26 11.37 29.63
C THR A 710 -20.68 11.41 31.10
N SER A 711 -20.05 10.62 31.98
CA SER A 711 -20.34 10.62 33.43
C SER A 711 -19.29 11.34 34.29
N SER A 712 -18.18 11.81 33.73
CA SER A 712 -17.07 12.41 34.50
C SER A 712 -16.66 13.75 33.88
N HIS A 713 -17.29 14.83 34.33
CA HIS A 713 -16.84 16.22 34.49
C HIS A 713 -16.00 16.95 33.41
N LEU A 714 -15.43 16.33 32.38
CA LEU A 714 -14.58 16.96 31.37
C LEU A 714 -15.33 17.31 30.07
N ALA A 715 -16.53 16.74 29.84
CA ALA A 715 -17.33 17.00 28.65
C ALA A 715 -18.26 18.23 28.75
N GLN A 716 -18.22 18.96 29.88
CA GLN A 716 -18.92 20.24 29.99
C GLN A 716 -17.91 21.39 29.85
N PRO A 717 -17.96 22.18 28.76
CA PRO A 717 -17.15 23.40 28.60
C PRO A 717 -17.21 24.31 29.84
N ALA A 718 -18.34 24.26 30.55
CA ALA A 718 -18.56 24.94 31.83
C ALA A 718 -17.51 24.65 32.93
N THR A 719 -16.85 23.48 32.89
CA THR A 719 -15.78 23.13 33.85
C THR A 719 -14.41 23.68 33.45
N LEU A 720 -14.21 23.94 32.15
CA LEU A 720 -13.02 24.61 31.61
C LEU A 720 -13.14 26.15 31.63
N SER A 721 -14.29 26.68 32.08
CA SER A 721 -14.53 28.12 32.26
C SER A 721 -13.64 28.76 33.32
N TYR A 722 -13.16 27.97 34.30
CA TYR A 722 -12.30 28.46 35.40
C TYR A 722 -10.85 28.04 35.21
N ARG A 723 -10.37 28.03 33.95
CA ARG A 723 -8.99 27.65 33.65
C ARG A 723 -8.03 28.80 33.95
N ASP A 724 -6.90 28.52 34.56
CA ASP A 724 -5.80 29.49 34.63
C ASP A 724 -5.01 29.53 33.31
N GLN A 725 -4.07 30.49 33.19
CA GLN A 725 -3.23 30.61 31.99
C GLN A 725 -2.46 29.32 31.69
N ASN A 726 -2.04 28.60 32.73
CA ASN A 726 -1.25 27.39 32.60
C ASN A 726 -2.07 26.25 32.01
N GLN A 727 -3.26 26.03 32.53
CA GLN A 727 -4.25 25.07 32.04
C GLN A 727 -4.70 25.41 30.62
N HIS A 728 -4.87 26.70 30.29
CA HIS A 728 -5.18 27.13 28.94
C HIS A 728 -4.05 26.81 27.95
N ASN A 729 -2.80 27.07 28.34
CA ASN A 729 -1.64 26.75 27.53
C ASN A 729 -1.45 25.23 27.36
N MET A 730 -1.75 24.44 28.39
CA MET A 730 -1.81 22.97 28.29
C MET A 730 -2.90 22.50 27.32
N LEU A 731 -4.08 23.11 27.36
CA LEU A 731 -5.18 22.78 26.44
C LEU A 731 -4.76 23.01 24.98
N VAL A 732 -4.11 24.15 24.71
CA VAL A 732 -3.55 24.47 23.38
C VAL A 732 -2.53 23.42 22.96
N THR A 733 -1.57 23.11 23.82
CA THR A 733 -0.51 22.14 23.53
C THR A 733 -1.09 20.75 23.30
N GLN A 734 -2.07 20.36 24.12
CA GLN A 734 -2.79 19.10 23.98
C GLN A 734 -3.54 19.03 22.65
N MET A 735 -4.19 20.11 22.23
CA MET A 735 -4.90 20.17 20.95
C MET A 735 -3.93 19.95 19.77
N VAL A 736 -2.77 20.62 19.77
CA VAL A 736 -1.72 20.39 18.76
C VAL A 736 -1.26 18.93 18.77
N HIS A 737 -0.92 18.40 19.95
CA HIS A 737 -0.48 17.01 20.11
C HIS A 737 -1.54 16.04 19.57
N THR A 738 -2.79 16.13 20.02
CA THR A 738 -3.84 15.17 19.65
C THR A 738 -4.26 15.27 18.19
N SER A 739 -4.30 16.47 17.61
CA SER A 739 -4.66 16.64 16.20
C SER A 739 -3.59 16.10 15.26
N ILE A 740 -2.31 16.22 15.63
CA ILE A 740 -1.19 15.81 14.77
C ILE A 740 -0.80 14.35 15.02
N LEU A 741 -0.61 13.98 16.28
CA LEU A 741 -0.04 12.69 16.66
C LEU A 741 -1.16 11.66 16.90
N GLY A 742 -2.32 12.11 17.38
CA GLY A 742 -3.37 11.24 17.91
C GLY A 742 -3.33 11.12 19.44
N PRO A 743 -4.23 10.33 20.03
CA PRO A 743 -4.28 10.13 21.48
C PRO A 743 -3.15 9.22 21.96
N ASP A 744 -2.66 9.48 23.18
CA ASP A 744 -1.79 8.56 23.94
C ASP A 744 -0.39 8.26 23.36
N LEU A 745 0.17 9.05 22.43
CA LEU A 745 1.46 8.69 21.81
C LEU A 745 2.68 8.90 22.68
N HIS A 746 2.70 9.95 23.50
CA HIS A 746 3.89 10.26 24.29
C HIS A 746 4.16 9.16 25.33
N GLY A 747 5.34 8.53 25.26
CA GLY A 747 5.73 7.42 26.14
C GLY A 747 5.02 6.10 25.85
N HIS A 748 4.29 5.97 24.73
CA HIS A 748 3.66 4.72 24.35
C HIS A 748 4.69 3.76 23.72
N PRO A 749 4.73 2.48 24.10
CA PRO A 749 5.70 1.53 23.55
C PRO A 749 5.56 1.35 22.03
N GLU A 750 4.35 1.51 21.46
CA GLU A 750 4.15 1.52 20.00
C GLU A 750 4.82 2.72 19.32
N THR A 751 4.70 3.92 19.91
CA THR A 751 5.37 5.12 19.41
C THR A 751 6.90 4.99 19.54
N GLU A 752 7.38 4.50 20.69
CA GLU A 752 8.80 4.24 20.91
C GLU A 752 9.35 3.21 19.91
N ALA A 753 8.60 2.13 19.64
CA ALA A 753 8.95 1.14 18.65
C ALA A 753 9.02 1.75 17.24
N PHE A 754 8.04 2.56 16.85
CA PHE A 754 8.06 3.29 15.59
C PHE A 754 9.28 4.21 15.48
N CYS A 755 9.55 5.04 16.50
CA CYS A 755 10.69 5.95 16.53
C CYS A 755 12.03 5.19 16.49
N SER A 756 12.14 4.09 17.22
CA SER A 756 13.33 3.22 17.21
C SER A 756 13.61 2.64 15.82
N GLY A 757 12.57 2.31 15.05
CA GLY A 757 12.71 1.95 13.64
C GLY A 757 13.18 3.11 12.78
N LEU A 758 12.52 4.27 12.93
CA LEU A 758 12.82 5.50 12.18
C LEU A 758 14.26 5.99 12.39
N GLU A 759 14.84 5.75 13.56
CA GLU A 759 16.22 6.15 13.85
C GLU A 759 17.28 5.46 12.99
N LEU A 760 16.98 4.29 12.41
CA LEU A 760 17.91 3.45 11.63
C LEU A 760 19.30 3.32 12.29
N SER A 761 19.30 3.05 13.59
CA SER A 761 20.53 2.96 14.37
C SER A 761 21.46 1.86 13.85
N CYS A 762 22.74 2.19 13.73
CA CYS A 762 23.79 1.32 13.22
C CYS A 762 24.83 1.04 14.30
N ALA A 763 25.51 -0.10 14.21
CA ALA A 763 26.54 -0.49 15.18
C ALA A 763 27.70 0.51 15.30
N ASN A 764 28.00 1.26 14.23
CA ASN A 764 29.03 2.30 14.20
C ASN A 764 28.60 3.64 14.85
N GLY A 765 27.40 3.71 15.45
CA GLY A 765 26.86 4.91 16.08
C GLY A 765 26.10 5.84 15.14
N PHE A 766 26.02 5.51 13.83
CA PHE A 766 25.17 6.19 12.88
C PHE A 766 23.69 6.08 13.29
N SER A 767 22.95 7.16 13.03
CA SER A 767 21.50 7.21 13.18
C SER A 767 20.95 8.27 12.24
N PHE A 768 19.90 7.91 11.50
CA PHE A 768 19.20 8.80 10.59
C PHE A 768 18.63 10.03 11.29
N ALA A 769 18.07 9.89 12.49
CA ALA A 769 17.51 11.02 13.23
C ALA A 769 18.58 12.07 13.59
N LYS A 770 19.79 11.62 13.93
CA LYS A 770 20.94 12.53 14.16
C LYS A 770 21.35 13.24 12.85
N LEU A 771 21.30 12.54 11.72
CA LEU A 771 21.59 13.12 10.40
C LEU A 771 20.56 14.17 10.02
N ALA A 772 19.26 13.86 10.11
CA ALA A 772 18.20 14.82 9.80
C ALA A 772 18.27 16.09 10.68
N ARG A 773 18.63 15.97 11.97
CA ARG A 773 18.87 17.13 12.85
C ARG A 773 20.12 17.94 12.49
N SER A 774 21.09 17.32 11.82
CA SER A 774 22.31 17.98 11.36
C SER A 774 22.12 18.73 10.03
N TYR A 775 20.98 18.54 9.35
CA TYR A 775 20.68 19.21 8.09
C TYR A 775 20.73 20.74 8.25
N PRO A 776 21.22 21.51 7.27
CA PRO A 776 21.19 22.97 7.33
C PRO A 776 19.75 23.50 7.53
N GLY A 777 19.49 24.16 8.66
CA GLY A 777 18.13 24.57 9.07
C GLY A 777 17.35 23.51 9.86
N GLY A 778 17.96 22.37 10.17
CA GLY A 778 17.40 21.31 11.00
C GLY A 778 16.43 20.38 10.29
N THR A 779 15.68 19.61 11.08
CA THR A 779 14.70 18.64 10.55
C THR A 779 13.55 19.31 9.80
N GLU A 780 13.17 20.54 10.16
CA GLU A 780 12.12 21.29 9.46
C GLU A 780 12.51 21.54 7.99
N PHE A 781 13.73 22.02 7.76
CA PHE A 781 14.26 22.23 6.41
C PHE A 781 14.47 20.91 5.67
N TYR A 782 14.96 19.87 6.35
CA TYR A 782 15.10 18.55 5.74
C TYR A 782 13.76 17.99 5.27
N LEU A 783 12.71 18.04 6.11
CA LEU A 783 11.38 17.57 5.72
C LEU A 783 10.77 18.46 4.64
N ALA A 784 10.94 19.78 4.71
CA ALA A 784 10.53 20.68 3.63
C ALA A 784 11.21 20.30 2.31
N HIS A 785 12.53 20.05 2.32
CA HIS A 785 13.32 19.59 1.17
C HIS A 785 12.78 18.28 0.61
N VAL A 786 12.60 17.25 1.45
CA VAL A 786 12.06 15.96 1.02
C VAL A 786 10.69 16.12 0.40
N TRP A 787 9.81 16.99 0.91
CA TRP A 787 8.49 17.21 0.31
C TRP A 787 8.49 18.13 -0.90
N THR A 788 9.58 18.83 -1.23
CA THR A 788 9.69 19.50 -2.54
C THR A 788 9.69 18.52 -3.70
N SER A 789 10.02 17.24 -3.44
CA SER A 789 9.85 16.13 -4.39
C SER A 789 8.39 15.93 -4.82
N PHE A 790 7.43 16.41 -4.01
CA PHE A 790 6.02 16.19 -4.26
C PHE A 790 5.54 17.09 -5.41
N ILE A 791 5.08 16.45 -6.48
CA ILE A 791 4.55 17.16 -7.63
C ILE A 791 3.13 17.62 -7.28
N SER A 792 3.00 18.92 -7.02
CA SER A 792 1.71 19.59 -6.76
C SER A 792 1.11 20.22 -8.02
N THR A 793 1.94 20.59 -9.00
CA THR A 793 1.53 21.16 -10.29
C THR A 793 2.58 20.85 -11.36
N PHE A 794 2.25 21.14 -12.62
CA PHE A 794 3.22 21.11 -13.71
C PHE A 794 4.46 22.00 -13.46
N GLN A 795 4.32 23.14 -12.76
CA GLN A 795 5.45 24.04 -12.52
C GLN A 795 6.52 23.42 -11.62
N SER A 796 6.15 22.48 -10.74
CA SER A 796 7.09 21.71 -9.93
C SER A 796 7.89 20.72 -10.78
N LEU A 797 7.25 20.11 -11.78
CA LEU A 797 7.89 19.12 -12.66
C LEU A 797 8.74 19.78 -13.76
N LYS A 798 8.30 20.91 -14.31
CA LYS A 798 8.89 21.55 -15.49
C LYS A 798 10.42 21.73 -15.45
N PRO A 799 11.05 22.17 -14.34
CA PRO A 799 12.51 22.33 -14.27
C PRO A 799 13.29 21.01 -14.43
N HIS A 800 12.62 19.88 -14.21
CA HIS A 800 13.20 18.54 -14.31
C HIS A 800 12.93 17.88 -15.66
N LEU A 801 12.24 18.55 -16.60
CA LEU A 801 11.96 18.02 -17.93
C LEU A 801 12.98 18.56 -18.94
N LEU A 802 13.61 17.66 -19.69
CA LEU A 802 14.37 17.98 -20.89
C LEU A 802 13.59 17.52 -22.10
N VAL A 803 12.88 18.43 -22.76
CA VAL A 803 12.05 18.09 -23.93
C VAL A 803 12.84 18.31 -25.21
N THR A 804 13.04 17.24 -25.99
CA THR A 804 13.73 17.27 -27.28
C THR A 804 12.73 17.08 -28.42
N VAL A 805 12.63 18.08 -29.30
CA VAL A 805 11.82 17.99 -30.52
C VAL A 805 12.73 17.94 -31.75
N PRO A 806 12.54 17.01 -32.69
CA PRO A 806 13.35 16.93 -33.91
C PRO A 806 13.28 18.22 -34.73
N THR A 807 14.42 18.84 -35.02
CA THR A 807 14.46 20.16 -35.68
C THR A 807 14.31 20.11 -37.21
N SER A 808 14.56 18.96 -37.85
CA SER A 808 15.01 18.93 -39.26
C SER A 808 14.16 18.11 -40.24
N THR A 809 12.89 17.80 -39.98
CA THR A 809 12.14 16.88 -40.86
C THR A 809 10.88 17.45 -41.50
N LYS A 810 10.60 16.95 -42.71
CA LYS A 810 9.36 17.16 -43.46
C LYS A 810 8.11 16.87 -42.62
N VAL A 811 8.21 15.98 -41.64
CA VAL A 811 7.13 15.64 -40.71
C VAL A 811 6.79 16.83 -39.81
N VAL A 812 7.79 17.51 -39.26
CA VAL A 812 7.59 18.74 -38.47
C VAL A 812 7.12 19.89 -39.36
N GLN A 813 7.59 19.96 -40.61
CA GLN A 813 7.09 20.93 -41.59
C GLN A 813 5.62 20.67 -41.99
N HIS A 814 5.21 19.40 -42.16
CA HIS A 814 3.81 19.05 -42.42
C HIS A 814 2.90 19.35 -41.23
N PHE A 815 3.40 19.14 -40.02
CA PHE A 815 2.69 19.49 -38.79
C PHE A 815 2.56 21.02 -38.63
N GLY A 816 3.64 21.77 -38.87
CA GLY A 816 3.65 23.23 -38.76
C GLY A 816 2.96 23.96 -39.93
N ALA A 817 2.89 23.37 -41.13
CA ALA A 817 2.23 23.97 -42.29
C ALA A 817 0.69 23.93 -42.18
N ALA A 818 0.14 22.98 -41.43
CA ALA A 818 -1.31 22.87 -41.23
C ALA A 818 -1.83 23.83 -40.16
N SER A 819 -0.98 24.26 -39.22
CA SER A 819 -1.28 25.33 -38.24
C SER A 819 0.03 25.85 -37.67
N SER A 820 0.34 27.14 -37.91
CA SER A 820 1.55 27.82 -37.44
C SER A 820 1.70 27.91 -35.91
N SER A 821 0.78 27.32 -35.14
CA SER A 821 0.73 27.32 -33.67
C SER A 821 1.05 25.96 -33.03
N LEU A 822 1.19 24.87 -33.79
CA LEU A 822 1.33 23.52 -33.24
C LEU A 822 2.80 23.15 -32.99
N ASN A 823 3.30 23.48 -31.80
CA ASN A 823 4.58 23.00 -31.28
C ASN A 823 4.36 21.72 -30.44
N PRO A 824 4.97 20.55 -30.78
CA PRO A 824 4.84 19.32 -29.99
C PRO A 824 5.17 19.48 -28.51
N GLU A 825 6.19 20.28 -28.18
CA GLU A 825 6.53 20.61 -26.80
C GLU A 825 5.39 21.37 -26.11
N ALA A 826 4.78 22.35 -26.80
CA ALA A 826 3.65 23.11 -26.27
C ALA A 826 2.41 22.23 -26.06
N ILE A 827 2.16 21.27 -26.96
CA ILE A 827 1.06 20.30 -26.83
C ILE A 827 1.27 19.43 -25.59
N PHE A 828 2.48 18.90 -25.40
CA PHE A 828 2.82 18.07 -24.24
C PHE A 828 2.78 18.86 -22.93
N HIS A 829 3.29 20.09 -22.90
CA HIS A 829 3.13 20.97 -21.75
C HIS A 829 1.65 21.29 -21.48
N GLY A 830 0.84 21.49 -22.52
CA GLY A 830 -0.60 21.67 -22.41
C GLY A 830 -1.28 20.47 -21.75
N PHE A 831 -0.96 19.25 -22.18
CA PHE A 831 -1.45 18.01 -21.56
C PHE A 831 -1.18 17.97 -20.05
N LEU A 832 0.04 18.31 -19.63
CA LEU A 832 0.46 18.28 -18.23
C LEU A 832 -0.17 19.39 -17.37
N GLN A 833 -0.59 20.50 -17.98
CA GLN A 833 -1.24 21.61 -17.29
C GLN A 833 -2.76 21.43 -17.14
N ARG A 834 -3.38 20.67 -18.03
CA ARG A 834 -4.83 20.43 -18.04
C ARG A 834 -5.23 19.42 -16.94
N THR A 835 -6.48 19.50 -16.50
CA THR A 835 -7.06 18.65 -15.44
C THR A 835 -8.32 17.92 -15.93
N GLY A 836 -8.75 16.91 -15.18
CA GLY A 836 -9.97 16.17 -15.45
C GLY A 836 -9.81 15.12 -16.54
N ILE A 837 -10.93 14.47 -16.85
CA ILE A 837 -11.02 13.34 -17.78
C ILE A 837 -11.13 13.90 -19.22
N PRO A 838 -10.15 13.66 -20.11
CA PRO A 838 -10.16 14.21 -21.48
C PRO A 838 -11.02 13.41 -22.47
N CYS A 839 -11.67 12.34 -22.02
CA CYS A 839 -12.45 11.40 -22.81
C CYS A 839 -13.82 11.13 -22.16
N PRO A 840 -14.75 10.47 -22.87
CA PRO A 840 -15.99 10.00 -22.26
C PRO A 840 -15.72 9.14 -21.03
N VAL A 841 -16.46 9.40 -19.96
CA VAL A 841 -16.31 8.67 -18.69
C VAL A 841 -16.42 7.16 -18.91
N ALA A 842 -17.35 6.71 -19.77
CA ALA A 842 -17.52 5.29 -20.10
C ALA A 842 -16.23 4.63 -20.63
N LEU A 843 -15.44 5.34 -21.44
CA LEU A 843 -14.17 4.84 -21.95
C LEU A 843 -13.17 4.64 -20.79
N LEU A 844 -13.05 5.62 -19.91
CA LEU A 844 -12.18 5.51 -18.73
C LEU A 844 -12.64 4.37 -17.82
N GLU A 845 -13.93 4.24 -17.52
CA GLU A 845 -14.46 3.15 -16.69
C GLU A 845 -14.17 1.76 -17.27
N SER A 846 -14.35 1.57 -18.59
CA SER A 846 -13.99 0.32 -19.27
C SER A 846 -12.50 0.00 -19.17
N ALA A 847 -11.65 1.04 -19.16
CA ALA A 847 -10.22 0.91 -19.03
C ALA A 847 -9.75 0.67 -17.59
N LYS A 848 -10.50 1.13 -16.58
CA LYS A 848 -10.15 0.92 -15.16
C LYS A 848 -9.99 -0.54 -14.79
N ALA A 849 -10.79 -1.43 -15.36
CA ALA A 849 -10.66 -2.88 -15.16
C ALA A 849 -9.28 -3.42 -15.58
N HIS A 850 -8.60 -2.69 -16.46
CA HIS A 850 -7.29 -3.02 -16.99
C HIS A 850 -6.17 -2.25 -16.29
N PHE A 851 -6.42 -1.30 -15.38
CA PHE A 851 -5.36 -0.56 -14.69
C PHE A 851 -4.93 -1.26 -13.40
N HIS A 852 -3.71 -0.99 -12.95
CA HIS A 852 -3.24 -1.51 -11.66
C HIS A 852 -4.08 -0.91 -10.52
N PRO A 853 -4.47 -1.68 -9.48
CA PRO A 853 -5.26 -1.15 -8.36
C PRO A 853 -4.69 0.12 -7.71
N ASP A 854 -3.36 0.23 -7.58
CA ASP A 854 -2.73 1.44 -7.03
C ASP A 854 -2.94 2.66 -7.94
N VAL A 855 -2.98 2.46 -9.27
CA VAL A 855 -3.27 3.52 -10.24
C VAL A 855 -4.75 3.88 -10.20
N VAL A 856 -5.63 2.88 -10.10
CA VAL A 856 -7.08 3.09 -9.95
C VAL A 856 -7.38 3.91 -8.69
N GLY A 857 -6.69 3.62 -7.59
CA GLY A 857 -6.79 4.39 -6.35
C GLY A 857 -6.39 5.87 -6.50
N GLN A 858 -5.51 6.21 -7.45
CA GLN A 858 -5.12 7.59 -7.74
C GLN A 858 -6.11 8.31 -8.68
N LEU A 859 -7.02 7.61 -9.35
CA LEU A 859 -7.96 8.23 -10.29
C LEU A 859 -8.97 9.16 -9.61
N CYS A 860 -9.17 9.05 -8.29
CA CYS A 860 -9.95 10.04 -7.53
C CYS A 860 -9.35 11.45 -7.65
N ASP A 861 -8.03 11.55 -7.84
CA ASP A 861 -7.29 12.80 -7.98
C ASP A 861 -7.22 13.30 -9.43
N ILE A 862 -7.91 12.71 -10.41
CA ILE A 862 -7.76 13.06 -11.83
C ILE A 862 -8.06 14.54 -12.15
N TYR A 863 -8.84 15.20 -11.30
CA TYR A 863 -9.16 16.63 -11.39
C TYR A 863 -8.09 17.54 -10.76
N SER A 864 -7.13 16.96 -10.04
CA SER A 864 -6.02 17.69 -9.44
C SER A 864 -5.03 18.17 -10.51
N PRO A 865 -4.55 19.43 -10.44
CA PRO A 865 -3.47 19.91 -11.32
C PRO A 865 -2.15 19.16 -11.15
N ALA A 866 -2.02 18.37 -10.09
CA ALA A 866 -0.87 17.51 -9.85
C ALA A 866 -0.92 16.18 -10.62
N PHE A 867 -2.12 15.71 -10.98
CA PHE A 867 -2.33 14.31 -11.34
C PHE A 867 -1.53 13.88 -12.58
N ARG A 868 -1.72 14.56 -13.72
CA ARG A 868 -1.03 14.19 -14.97
C ARG A 868 0.49 14.34 -14.87
N PRO A 869 1.04 15.45 -14.33
CA PRO A 869 2.47 15.56 -14.04
C PRO A 869 3.01 14.42 -13.16
N ARG A 870 2.28 14.05 -12.10
CA ARG A 870 2.67 12.97 -11.19
C ARG A 870 2.66 11.61 -11.86
N MET A 871 1.62 11.30 -12.63
CA MET A 871 1.53 10.05 -13.38
C MET A 871 2.62 9.94 -14.44
N LEU A 872 2.94 11.03 -15.15
CA LEU A 872 4.06 11.06 -16.09
C LEU A 872 5.39 10.83 -15.38
N CYS A 873 5.64 11.50 -14.25
CA CYS A 873 6.85 11.31 -13.46
C CYS A 873 6.98 9.84 -13.03
N TRP A 874 5.89 9.24 -12.55
CA TRP A 874 5.86 7.83 -12.16
C TRP A 874 6.18 6.91 -13.33
N ALA A 875 5.51 7.09 -14.46
CA ALA A 875 5.76 6.34 -15.68
C ALA A 875 7.22 6.46 -16.16
N SER A 876 7.80 7.66 -16.01
CA SER A 876 9.14 7.97 -16.54
C SER A 876 10.28 7.64 -15.58
N THR A 877 10.04 7.53 -14.27
CA THR A 877 11.12 7.37 -13.25
C THR A 877 10.92 6.18 -12.31
N GLY A 878 9.79 5.50 -12.40
CA GLY A 878 9.38 4.46 -11.44
C GLY A 878 8.90 5.03 -10.09
N SER A 879 8.76 6.35 -9.96
CA SER A 879 8.37 7.00 -8.71
C SER A 879 7.44 8.19 -8.98
N PRO A 880 6.34 8.37 -8.23
CA PRO A 880 5.49 9.56 -8.36
C PRO A 880 6.12 10.83 -7.75
N PHE A 881 7.39 10.77 -7.32
CA PHE A 881 8.11 11.83 -6.64
C PHE A 881 9.38 12.18 -7.41
N LEU A 882 9.69 13.47 -7.46
CA LEU A 882 10.96 13.97 -8.00
C LEU A 882 12.10 13.67 -7.04
N ASP A 883 13.31 13.58 -7.58
CA ASP A 883 14.49 13.63 -6.73
C ASP A 883 14.89 15.11 -6.58
N PRO A 884 14.81 15.71 -5.37
CA PRO A 884 15.19 17.10 -5.16
C PRO A 884 16.71 17.31 -5.28
N ASP A 885 17.50 16.23 -5.19
CA ASP A 885 18.97 16.24 -5.20
C ASP A 885 19.55 15.92 -6.59
N ALA A 886 18.72 15.47 -7.53
CA ALA A 886 19.08 15.02 -8.89
C ALA A 886 19.87 16.03 -9.74
N GLY A 887 19.93 17.30 -9.34
CA GLY A 887 20.53 18.38 -10.11
C GLY A 887 19.96 18.49 -11.53
N GLN A 888 20.67 19.16 -12.44
CA GLN A 888 20.30 19.18 -13.86
C GLN A 888 20.64 17.87 -14.59
N THR A 889 21.50 17.04 -13.98
CA THR A 889 22.07 15.84 -14.60
C THR A 889 21.10 14.67 -14.66
N GLU A 890 20.12 14.59 -13.76
CA GLU A 890 19.07 13.56 -13.80
C GLU A 890 17.71 14.16 -14.21
N SER A 891 17.69 14.94 -15.29
CA SER A 891 16.43 15.39 -15.89
C SER A 891 15.71 14.24 -16.59
N ILE A 892 14.38 14.26 -16.52
CA ILE A 892 13.51 13.36 -17.26
C ILE A 892 13.56 13.80 -18.73
N GLN A 893 14.13 12.96 -19.57
CA GLN A 893 14.27 13.22 -21.01
C GLN A 893 12.99 12.84 -21.73
N ILE A 894 12.36 13.81 -22.39
CA ILE A 894 11.15 13.62 -23.20
C ILE A 894 11.54 13.83 -24.66
N ASP A 895 11.76 12.73 -25.37
CA ASP A 895 12.19 12.76 -26.76
C ASP A 895 11.01 12.49 -27.70
N PHE A 896 10.70 13.45 -28.55
CA PHE A 896 9.81 13.20 -29.69
C PHE A 896 10.60 12.52 -30.79
N VAL A 897 10.18 11.33 -31.20
CA VAL A 897 10.95 10.49 -32.12
C VAL A 897 10.21 10.27 -33.43
N LEU A 898 10.98 10.13 -34.50
CA LEU A 898 10.47 9.86 -35.85
C LEU A 898 10.46 8.35 -36.13
N PRO A 899 9.63 7.87 -37.08
CA PRO A 899 9.65 6.47 -37.50
C PRO A 899 11.07 6.02 -37.86
N GLY A 900 11.51 4.88 -37.30
CA GLY A 900 12.84 4.31 -37.52
C GLY A 900 13.90 4.73 -36.50
N ASP A 901 13.54 5.38 -35.39
CA ASP A 901 14.47 5.63 -34.29
C ASP A 901 14.96 4.31 -33.68
N LEU A 902 16.24 4.01 -33.86
CA LEU A 902 16.89 2.78 -33.40
C LEU A 902 16.94 2.64 -31.88
N ASN A 903 16.80 3.74 -31.16
CA ASN A 903 16.87 3.75 -29.71
C ASN A 903 15.46 3.71 -29.08
N TYR A 904 14.39 3.62 -29.86
CA TYR A 904 13.03 3.61 -29.33
C TYR A 904 12.75 2.36 -28.48
N CYS A 905 13.01 1.17 -29.00
CA CYS A 905 13.01 -0.11 -28.27
C CYS A 905 14.31 -0.87 -28.57
N ASP A 906 14.71 -1.78 -27.68
CA ASP A 906 15.93 -2.58 -27.87
C ASP A 906 15.77 -3.64 -28.98
N ASP A 907 14.53 -4.03 -29.31
CA ASP A 907 14.20 -4.86 -30.48
C ASP A 907 13.69 -3.97 -31.63
N ALA A 908 14.39 -4.01 -32.77
CA ALA A 908 14.06 -3.24 -33.96
C ALA A 908 12.72 -3.63 -34.60
N ALA A 909 12.34 -4.91 -34.53
CA ALA A 909 11.06 -5.39 -35.08
C ALA A 909 9.90 -4.89 -34.20
N ALA A 910 9.98 -5.11 -32.89
CA ALA A 910 9.01 -4.58 -31.94
C ALA A 910 8.95 -3.04 -31.96
N SER A 911 10.10 -2.36 -32.12
CA SER A 911 10.17 -0.90 -32.24
C SER A 911 9.26 -0.38 -33.36
N THR A 912 9.35 -0.98 -34.54
CA THR A 912 8.53 -0.57 -35.70
C THR A 912 7.04 -0.75 -35.42
N VAL A 913 6.65 -1.88 -34.84
CA VAL A 913 5.24 -2.18 -34.51
C VAL A 913 4.70 -1.21 -33.45
N HIS A 914 5.44 -1.00 -32.36
CA HIS A 914 5.03 -0.09 -31.28
C HIS A 914 4.95 1.37 -31.74
N MET A 915 5.89 1.83 -32.59
CA MET A 915 5.82 3.16 -33.18
C MET A 915 4.62 3.34 -34.11
N GLN A 916 4.27 2.31 -34.90
CA GLN A 916 3.09 2.31 -35.77
C GLN A 916 1.79 2.32 -34.96
N GLN A 917 1.75 1.62 -33.83
CA GLN A 917 0.62 1.62 -32.89
C GLN A 917 0.51 2.92 -32.08
N GLY A 918 1.53 3.78 -32.12
CA GLY A 918 1.57 5.01 -31.34
C GLY A 918 1.77 4.75 -29.84
N THR A 919 2.45 3.68 -29.46
CA THR A 919 2.80 3.43 -28.06
C THR A 919 3.80 4.49 -27.57
N ILE A 920 3.84 4.83 -26.29
CA ILE A 920 4.94 5.63 -25.73
C ILE A 920 5.94 4.69 -25.06
N SER A 921 7.23 4.81 -25.38
CA SER A 921 8.28 4.01 -24.75
C SER A 921 8.77 4.73 -23.50
N PHE A 922 8.57 4.12 -22.32
CA PHE A 922 9.10 4.62 -21.05
C PHE A 922 10.26 3.75 -20.59
N ARG A 923 11.37 4.39 -20.18
CA ARG A 923 12.57 3.75 -19.65
C ARG A 923 12.88 4.34 -18.28
N SER A 924 12.25 3.79 -17.24
CA SER A 924 12.30 4.33 -15.86
C SER A 924 13.72 4.43 -15.29
N CYS A 925 14.58 3.45 -15.61
CA CYS A 925 15.96 3.40 -15.12
C CYS A 925 16.86 4.52 -15.69
N SER A 926 16.59 4.97 -16.92
CA SER A 926 17.32 6.07 -17.55
C SER A 926 16.55 7.40 -17.52
N GLN A 927 15.34 7.41 -16.95
CA GLN A 927 14.44 8.55 -16.94
C GLN A 927 14.13 9.11 -18.34
N VAL A 928 13.98 8.21 -19.33
CA VAL A 928 13.73 8.58 -20.74
C VAL A 928 12.34 8.16 -21.17
N THR A 929 11.58 9.08 -21.76
CA THR A 929 10.26 8.85 -22.35
C THR A 929 10.30 9.26 -23.80
N ARG A 930 9.90 8.35 -24.70
CA ARG A 930 9.98 8.54 -26.14
C ARG A 930 8.60 8.52 -26.77
N ILE A 931 8.23 9.63 -27.38
CA ILE A 931 6.89 9.89 -27.90
C ILE A 931 6.93 9.79 -29.44
N PRO A 932 6.19 8.86 -30.08
CA PRO A 932 6.20 8.73 -31.52
C PRO A 932 5.46 9.89 -32.19
N MET A 933 6.17 10.70 -32.98
CA MET A 933 5.60 11.82 -33.72
C MET A 933 4.55 11.40 -34.75
N SER A 934 4.66 10.18 -35.30
CA SER A 934 3.69 9.63 -36.25
C SER A 934 2.27 9.64 -35.69
N LYS A 935 2.09 9.32 -34.40
CA LYS A 935 0.77 9.28 -33.77
C LYS A 935 0.16 10.66 -33.59
N LEU A 936 0.97 11.66 -33.23
CA LEU A 936 0.50 13.04 -33.15
C LEU A 936 0.05 13.57 -34.52
N VAL A 937 0.80 13.24 -35.59
CA VAL A 937 0.43 13.59 -36.96
C VAL A 937 -0.87 12.90 -37.37
N GLU A 938 -1.04 11.61 -37.05
CA GLU A 938 -2.30 10.87 -37.29
C GLU A 938 -3.47 11.56 -36.58
N LEU A 939 -3.36 11.83 -35.28
CA LEU A 939 -4.41 12.51 -34.50
C LEU A 939 -4.72 13.90 -35.06
N HIS A 940 -3.74 14.65 -35.53
CA HIS A 940 -3.97 15.97 -36.12
C HIS A 940 -4.75 15.90 -37.45
N GLN A 941 -4.59 14.82 -38.21
CA GLN A 941 -5.26 14.63 -39.51
C GLN A 941 -6.71 14.14 -39.37
N ILE A 942 -7.11 13.66 -38.19
CA ILE A 942 -8.48 13.21 -37.92
C ILE A 942 -9.43 14.41 -37.87
N ILE A 943 -10.56 14.31 -38.56
CA ILE A 943 -11.71 15.20 -38.39
C ILE A 943 -12.50 14.68 -37.19
N TYR A 944 -12.86 15.54 -36.25
CA TYR A 944 -13.55 15.18 -35.00
C TYR A 944 -15.05 15.52 -35.09
N PRO A 945 -15.91 14.60 -35.58
CA PRO A 945 -17.33 14.86 -35.80
C PRO A 945 -18.21 14.69 -34.55
N THR A 946 -17.71 14.06 -33.49
CA THR A 946 -18.49 13.67 -32.30
C THR A 946 -18.33 14.66 -31.13
N PRO A 947 -19.38 14.88 -30.31
CA PRO A 947 -19.30 15.78 -29.14
C PRO A 947 -18.34 15.28 -28.05
N ASP A 948 -18.09 13.97 -28.01
CA ASP A 948 -17.38 13.27 -26.95
C ASP A 948 -15.85 13.47 -26.96
N ILE A 949 -15.25 13.58 -28.15
CA ILE A 949 -13.87 14.02 -28.38
C ILE A 949 -13.93 15.06 -29.48
N ALA A 950 -14.37 16.26 -29.12
CA ALA A 950 -14.67 17.32 -30.09
C ALA A 950 -13.42 18.04 -30.63
N THR A 951 -12.25 17.83 -30.03
CA THR A 951 -11.04 18.59 -30.35
C THR A 951 -9.80 17.72 -30.43
N PHE A 952 -8.84 18.17 -31.25
CA PHE A 952 -7.50 17.59 -31.31
C PHE A 952 -6.81 17.53 -29.93
N ASP A 953 -6.93 18.59 -29.12
CA ASP A 953 -6.39 18.63 -27.76
C ASP A 953 -6.97 17.52 -26.87
N ALA A 954 -8.29 17.27 -26.94
CA ALA A 954 -8.94 16.22 -26.15
C ALA A 954 -8.47 14.82 -26.60
N ALA A 955 -8.30 14.61 -27.90
CA ALA A 955 -7.81 13.34 -28.44
C ALA A 955 -6.36 13.05 -28.02
N VAL A 956 -5.50 14.07 -28.11
CA VAL A 956 -4.11 13.98 -27.67
C VAL A 956 -4.02 13.75 -26.16
N ASP A 957 -4.79 14.49 -25.36
CA ASP A 957 -4.84 14.31 -23.91
C ASP A 957 -5.31 12.92 -23.52
N THR A 958 -6.32 12.40 -24.22
CA THR A 958 -6.82 11.03 -24.03
C THR A 958 -5.73 10.02 -24.34
N TRP A 959 -5.08 10.15 -25.50
CA TRP A 959 -3.99 9.24 -25.87
C TRP A 959 -2.84 9.29 -24.85
N PHE A 960 -2.34 10.47 -24.50
CA PHE A 960 -1.27 10.59 -23.49
C PHE A 960 -1.67 10.00 -22.14
N LEU A 961 -2.86 10.32 -21.65
CA LEU A 961 -3.36 9.80 -20.38
C LEU A 961 -3.36 8.27 -20.38
N PHE A 962 -3.91 7.65 -21.41
CA PHE A 962 -3.97 6.19 -21.51
C PHE A 962 -2.57 5.56 -21.63
N GLN A 963 -1.66 6.15 -22.40
CA GLN A 963 -0.29 5.64 -22.52
C GLN A 963 0.45 5.69 -21.16
N VAL A 964 0.30 6.78 -20.42
CA VAL A 964 0.89 6.96 -19.09
C VAL A 964 0.27 5.97 -18.08
N LEU A 965 -1.06 5.82 -18.05
CA LEU A 965 -1.72 4.89 -17.12
C LEU A 965 -1.44 3.41 -17.48
N ASN A 966 -1.36 3.08 -18.76
CA ASN A 966 -1.08 1.72 -19.23
C ASN A 966 0.34 1.28 -18.92
N VAL A 967 1.35 2.16 -18.99
CA VAL A 967 2.70 1.72 -18.62
C VAL A 967 2.80 1.45 -17.12
N LEU A 968 2.05 2.18 -16.30
CA LEU A 968 1.96 1.90 -14.86
C LEU A 968 1.25 0.56 -14.61
N LEU A 969 0.34 0.12 -15.49
CA LEU A 969 -0.14 -1.26 -15.48
C LEU A 969 1.00 -2.24 -15.76
N ILE A 970 1.76 -2.04 -16.84
CA ILE A 970 2.80 -2.99 -17.29
C ILE A 970 3.95 -3.09 -16.29
N LEU A 971 4.41 -1.97 -15.72
CA LEU A 971 5.43 -1.95 -14.69
C LEU A 971 5.01 -2.79 -13.47
N VAL A 972 3.72 -2.81 -13.14
CA VAL A 972 3.22 -3.58 -12.00
C VAL A 972 2.74 -4.99 -12.39
N VAL A 973 2.28 -5.23 -13.61
CA VAL A 973 1.77 -6.53 -14.10
C VAL A 973 2.89 -7.44 -14.60
N LEU A 974 3.96 -6.92 -15.22
CA LEU A 974 5.16 -7.72 -15.51
C LEU A 974 5.81 -8.23 -14.23
N SER A 975 5.61 -7.53 -13.11
CA SER A 975 5.93 -8.05 -11.80
C SER A 975 5.11 -9.32 -11.49
N ARG A 976 3.79 -9.33 -11.70
CA ARG A 976 2.93 -10.47 -11.29
C ARG A 976 2.84 -11.63 -12.28
N LEU A 977 2.95 -11.39 -13.59
CA LEU A 977 2.85 -12.46 -14.59
C LEU A 977 4.10 -13.36 -14.65
N SER A 978 5.28 -12.85 -14.27
CA SER A 978 6.49 -13.66 -14.10
C SER A 978 6.31 -14.73 -13.01
N ALA A 979 5.62 -14.38 -11.91
CA ALA A 979 5.31 -15.30 -10.81
C ALA A 979 4.27 -16.38 -11.17
N ALA A 980 3.46 -16.16 -12.21
CA ALA A 980 2.44 -17.11 -12.65
C ALA A 980 2.92 -18.08 -13.74
N MET A 981 4.05 -17.80 -14.41
CA MET A 981 4.57 -18.60 -15.54
C MET A 981 5.89 -19.33 -15.27
N GLY A 982 6.34 -19.41 -14.01
CA GLY A 982 7.57 -20.11 -13.62
C GLY A 982 7.37 -21.60 -13.33
N ASP A 983 7.28 -22.43 -14.38
CA ASP A 983 7.99 -23.72 -14.48
C ASP A 983 7.88 -24.25 -15.92
N PRO A 984 9.00 -24.40 -16.63
CA PRO A 984 9.44 -25.77 -16.91
C PRO A 984 10.96 -25.95 -16.84
N LEU A 985 11.44 -26.76 -15.90
CA LEU A 985 12.31 -27.93 -16.12
C LEU A 985 12.84 -28.44 -14.76
N SER A 986 12.06 -29.33 -14.14
CA SER A 986 12.54 -30.46 -13.35
C SER A 986 11.69 -31.69 -13.66
#